data_AF-A0A1F8XGK0-F1
#
_entry.id   AF-A0A1F8XGK0-F1
#
_cell.length_a   1.000
_cell.length_b   1.000
_cell.length_c   1.000
_cell.angle_alpha   90.00
_cell.angle_beta   90.00
_cell.angle_gamma   90.00
#
_symmetry.space_group_name_H-M   'P 1'
#
loop_
_entity.id
_entity.type
_entity.pdbx_description
1 polymer ?
#
loop_
_entity_poly.entity_id
_entity_poly.type
_entity_poly.pdbx_seq_one_letter_code
_entity_poly.pdbx_strand_id
1 'polypeptide(L)'
;MISVSLGGCGGGGSSTSSTPANTSLAIASKVSVVDTSSSGQASLATQLINPLVIGPKAISPGSLPANSDYNTDTTQVYVEERSAEAFDIINEILCSLGQTRYDSMLNLGDYKAQIDLSQCSSGNDDASKAGQSSQNQSSGSTQPDYEFWVVNSSRADGGSPHIVKAWIHEEANSDSEPEKMMYAKLTITEAVSATNPYGIFTLYFAAHPVANGVTDESRTMFRGYLKSEEDATGKVLLKFIADGGFDVNGDDTNDMTFTEKVTVDRSGDGQSGGGSTSMSSAGAFGSESASYAFAFNPSYFLRRDALGAEVCLNRTSYDETAWRYGMYGSSGARVNRISGFPLKYTNGGTDYFGWIGYWGLWFPDSVSVPDGATVYKMNYGSGATEVPYSVARVGGKLKKHTRKTMTLGEIKGIPLQMHDNSDNNEYRIEWNGTSFLKTAVMNRTTWLWEDISPQETLDLTALNQTELYLWSEAMGGSTQIKLDSCSWDMGANRFSCSASDASVVIVYLENMVYPTDTVPSTFACFENCPDPASLTGADPFFDTSAMQNQNVPPDDPSLQYVSYAFSASDMKLKSSGTPVIQSAANNNYEWGTTSGPLFEPSSANLAQLACSWDTGNTCSWQARSNLDSFYTWETGINNWNQFTALRSGSAYLTFDTPLSVKYARTVGSDTSTYFLQYAGFGELWGIPGKCVNKDTGGDTACGPDTRWIPEFSIPAGATLVNASDNATEYIVKPLEKEQRMQSVGTSNCTGLTLTSYTLPDISEFQVPDIGTRPTVTAAPAVIGGVLQQ
;
A
#
# COMPACT_ATOMS: atom_id res chain seq x y z
N MET A 1 2.32 -43.96 -39.01
CA MET A 1 2.52 -43.68 -40.46
C MET A 1 2.95 -42.23 -40.57
N ILE A 2 4.15 -41.80 -40.95
CA ILE A 2 5.33 -42.40 -41.57
C ILE A 2 6.55 -41.86 -40.83
N SER A 3 7.42 -42.77 -40.42
CA SER A 3 8.78 -42.53 -39.91
C SER A 3 9.76 -42.50 -41.09
N VAL A 4 10.67 -41.53 -41.14
CA VAL A 4 11.89 -41.61 -41.95
C VAL A 4 13.07 -41.07 -41.14
N SER A 5 13.92 -41.99 -40.71
CA SER A 5 15.32 -41.78 -40.38
C SER A 5 16.17 -41.91 -41.65
N LEU A 6 17.22 -41.11 -41.83
CA LEU A 6 18.44 -41.46 -42.55
C LEU A 6 19.55 -40.44 -42.22
N GLY A 7 20.72 -40.95 -41.85
CA GLY A 7 21.87 -40.16 -41.44
C GLY A 7 22.89 -39.89 -42.54
N GLY A 8 23.87 -39.05 -42.17
CA GLY A 8 25.27 -39.13 -42.58
C GLY A 8 25.67 -38.54 -43.93
N CYS A 9 26.39 -37.40 -43.89
CA CYS A 9 27.68 -37.25 -44.58
C CYS A 9 28.44 -36.04 -44.04
N GLY A 10 29.74 -36.23 -43.78
CA GLY A 10 30.65 -35.20 -43.31
C GLY A 10 31.07 -34.21 -44.40
N GLY A 11 31.44 -33.02 -43.96
CA GLY A 11 32.12 -32.00 -44.75
C GLY A 11 32.79 -31.02 -43.80
N GLY A 12 34.12 -31.12 -43.69
CA GLY A 12 34.92 -30.18 -42.91
C GLY A 12 35.07 -28.83 -43.60
N GLY A 13 35.39 -27.81 -42.81
CA GLY A 13 35.96 -26.56 -43.29
C GLY A 13 35.08 -25.33 -43.11
N SER A 14 35.11 -24.73 -41.92
CA SER A 14 35.59 -23.36 -41.71
C SER A 14 35.31 -22.98 -40.26
N SER A 15 36.37 -22.92 -39.46
CA SER A 15 36.36 -22.24 -38.17
C SER A 15 36.18 -20.74 -38.41
N THR A 16 34.94 -20.31 -38.58
CA THR A 16 34.56 -18.96 -38.17
C THR A 16 34.62 -18.95 -36.66
N SER A 17 35.66 -18.32 -36.11
CA SER A 17 35.67 -17.87 -34.73
C SER A 17 34.42 -17.00 -34.54
N SER A 18 33.34 -17.60 -34.02
CA SER A 18 32.28 -16.83 -33.41
C SER A 18 32.91 -16.09 -32.26
N THR A 19 33.05 -14.78 -32.39
CA THR A 19 33.29 -13.88 -31.28
C THR A 19 32.33 -14.29 -30.16
N PRO A 20 32.79 -14.53 -28.91
CA PRO A 20 31.89 -14.86 -27.82
C PRO A 20 30.82 -13.79 -27.75
N ALA A 21 29.54 -14.19 -27.76
CA ALA A 21 28.47 -13.24 -27.47
C ALA A 21 28.76 -12.64 -26.09
N ASN A 22 28.81 -11.31 -25.99
CA ASN A 22 28.97 -10.63 -24.70
C ASN A 22 27.75 -10.98 -23.85
N THR A 23 27.91 -11.89 -22.89
CA THR A 23 26.86 -12.22 -21.92
C THR A 23 26.81 -11.13 -20.85
N SER A 24 25.60 -10.77 -20.40
CA SER A 24 25.45 -9.87 -19.26
C SER A 24 25.93 -10.54 -17.97
N LEU A 25 26.40 -9.70 -17.04
CA LEU A 25 26.70 -10.10 -15.67
C LEU A 25 25.60 -9.49 -14.79
N ALA A 26 24.94 -10.31 -13.98
CA ALA A 26 23.94 -9.86 -13.02
C ALA A 26 24.50 -9.89 -11.59
N ILE A 27 24.09 -8.94 -10.77
CA ILE A 27 24.33 -8.93 -9.31
C ILE A 27 23.06 -9.39 -8.56
N ALA A 28 23.18 -9.65 -7.27
CA ALA A 28 22.02 -9.95 -6.43
C ALA A 28 20.98 -8.83 -6.48
N SER A 29 19.70 -9.19 -6.55
CA SER A 29 18.58 -8.23 -6.53
C SER A 29 18.15 -7.83 -5.12
N LYS A 30 18.59 -8.58 -4.09
CA LYS A 30 18.42 -8.31 -2.67
C LYS A 30 19.58 -8.95 -1.90
N VAL A 31 19.96 -8.36 -0.77
CA VAL A 31 20.91 -8.90 0.21
C VAL A 31 20.13 -9.15 1.49
N SER A 32 20.29 -10.34 2.06
CA SER A 32 19.87 -10.59 3.44
C SER A 32 21.08 -10.98 4.27
N VAL A 33 21.05 -10.60 5.54
CA VAL A 33 22.03 -11.05 6.53
C VAL A 33 22.02 -12.57 6.63
N VAL A 34 20.86 -13.19 6.41
CA VAL A 34 20.64 -14.63 6.55
C VAL A 34 19.77 -15.15 5.41
N ASP A 35 20.14 -16.27 4.79
CA ASP A 35 19.26 -16.88 3.79
C ASP A 35 17.90 -17.24 4.39
N THR A 36 16.88 -17.08 3.57
CA THR A 36 15.54 -17.57 3.88
C THR A 36 15.59 -19.10 3.97
N SER A 37 14.73 -19.67 4.82
CA SER A 37 14.62 -21.13 4.87
C SER A 37 14.14 -21.63 3.49
N SER A 38 15.04 -22.29 2.75
CA SER A 38 14.75 -22.79 1.40
C SER A 38 13.84 -24.02 1.44
N SER A 39 12.53 -23.79 1.61
CA SER A 39 11.46 -24.74 1.26
C SER A 39 10.08 -24.04 1.34
N GLY A 40 9.27 -23.97 0.29
CA GLY A 40 9.43 -24.70 -0.95
C GLY A 40 8.44 -24.34 -2.05
N GLN A 41 8.65 -25.02 -3.18
CA GLN A 41 7.53 -25.66 -3.85
C GLN A 41 6.61 -26.19 -2.76
N ALA A 42 5.38 -25.66 -2.72
CA ALA A 42 4.36 -26.15 -1.83
C ALA A 42 4.32 -27.68 -2.01
N SER A 43 4.90 -28.42 -1.06
CA SER A 43 4.48 -29.78 -0.86
C SER A 43 3.01 -29.62 -0.52
N LEU A 44 2.15 -30.10 -1.42
CA LEU A 44 0.72 -30.26 -1.22
C LEU A 44 0.52 -31.21 -0.03
N ALA A 45 0.82 -30.75 1.18
CA ALA A 45 0.29 -31.34 2.38
C ALA A 45 -1.16 -30.87 2.42
N THR A 46 -2.01 -31.68 1.81
CA THR A 46 -3.47 -31.54 1.83
C THR A 46 -3.94 -31.71 3.28
N GLN A 47 -3.74 -30.70 4.13
CA GLN A 47 -4.62 -30.53 5.28
C GLN A 47 -5.93 -30.01 4.71
N LEU A 48 -6.86 -30.96 4.56
CA LEU A 48 -8.27 -30.72 4.28
C LEU A 48 -8.86 -29.84 5.39
N ILE A 49 -8.63 -28.54 5.32
CA ILE A 49 -9.54 -27.58 5.91
C ILE A 49 -10.65 -27.45 4.87
N ASN A 50 -11.72 -28.22 5.03
CA ASN A 50 -12.94 -28.01 4.27
C ASN A 50 -13.65 -26.81 4.92
N PRO A 51 -13.62 -25.58 4.34
CA PRO A 51 -14.66 -24.62 4.69
C PRO A 51 -15.96 -25.26 4.21
N LEU A 52 -16.86 -25.53 5.16
CA LEU A 52 -18.18 -26.08 4.86
C LEU A 52 -19.03 -24.95 4.23
N VAL A 53 -18.76 -24.62 2.97
CA VAL A 53 -19.58 -23.71 2.18
C VAL A 53 -20.53 -24.57 1.34
N ILE A 54 -21.81 -24.50 1.65
CA ILE A 54 -22.87 -25.07 0.80
C ILE A 54 -23.08 -24.08 -0.36
N GLY A 55 -22.26 -24.20 -1.41
CA GLY A 55 -22.21 -23.32 -2.61
C GLY A 55 -21.20 -23.83 -3.67
N PRO A 56 -21.22 -23.37 -4.94
CA PRO A 56 -20.64 -24.08 -6.08
C PRO A 56 -19.10 -24.10 -6.11
N LYS A 57 -18.54 -25.32 -6.18
CA LYS A 57 -17.17 -25.74 -6.56
C LYS A 57 -16.02 -24.70 -6.44
N ALA A 58 -15.37 -24.70 -5.27
CA ALA A 58 -14.10 -24.01 -5.01
C ALA A 58 -13.05 -24.23 -6.11
N ILE A 59 -12.40 -23.15 -6.58
CA ILE A 59 -11.22 -23.23 -7.47
C ILE A 59 -10.13 -24.06 -6.76
N SER A 60 -9.73 -25.18 -7.33
CA SER A 60 -8.65 -26.01 -6.78
C SER A 60 -7.33 -25.66 -7.46
N PRO A 61 -6.33 -25.09 -6.74
CA PRO A 61 -5.05 -24.71 -7.33
C PRO A 61 -4.34 -25.85 -8.08
N GLY A 62 -4.47 -27.08 -7.58
CA GLY A 62 -3.89 -28.28 -8.21
C GLY A 62 -4.53 -28.68 -9.54
N SER A 63 -5.66 -28.07 -9.91
CA SER A 63 -6.33 -28.29 -11.20
C SER A 63 -5.97 -27.25 -12.28
N LEU A 64 -5.19 -26.24 -11.92
CA LEU A 64 -4.77 -25.17 -12.84
C LEU A 64 -3.69 -25.66 -13.81
N PRO A 65 -3.64 -25.12 -15.05
CA PRO A 65 -2.55 -25.41 -15.98
C PRO A 65 -1.17 -25.11 -15.37
N ALA A 66 -0.18 -25.97 -15.57
CA ALA A 66 1.16 -25.78 -15.00
C ALA A 66 1.84 -24.46 -15.45
N ASN A 67 1.44 -23.92 -16.60
CA ASN A 67 1.91 -22.66 -17.16
C ASN A 67 0.96 -21.47 -16.92
N SER A 68 -0.07 -21.63 -16.09
CA SER A 68 -0.93 -20.50 -15.69
C SER A 68 -0.13 -19.51 -14.83
N ASP A 69 -0.50 -18.24 -14.86
CA ASP A 69 0.15 -17.18 -14.07
C ASP A 69 0.29 -17.56 -12.59
N TYR A 70 -0.75 -18.15 -11.97
CA TYR A 70 -0.70 -18.61 -10.57
C TYR A 70 0.47 -19.56 -10.26
N ASN A 71 0.81 -20.44 -11.21
CA ASN A 71 1.87 -21.44 -11.05
C ASN A 71 3.25 -20.88 -11.42
N THR A 72 3.32 -19.88 -12.31
CA THR A 72 4.58 -19.26 -12.74
C THR A 72 5.02 -18.11 -11.85
N ASP A 73 4.08 -17.40 -11.22
CA ASP A 73 4.38 -16.27 -10.34
C ASP A 73 5.03 -16.77 -9.05
N THR A 74 6.14 -16.17 -8.65
CA THR A 74 6.91 -16.60 -7.48
C THR A 74 6.64 -15.73 -6.27
N THR A 75 6.62 -16.33 -5.08
CA THR A 75 6.64 -15.59 -3.82
C THR A 75 8.08 -15.23 -3.48
N GLN A 76 8.36 -13.94 -3.34
CA GLN A 76 9.61 -13.45 -2.76
C GLN A 76 9.55 -13.60 -1.24
N VAL A 77 10.63 -14.05 -0.63
CA VAL A 77 10.74 -14.20 0.81
C VAL A 77 12.01 -13.49 1.27
N TYR A 78 11.93 -12.68 2.33
CA TYR A 78 13.07 -12.03 2.97
C TYR A 78 13.07 -12.28 4.47
N VAL A 79 14.26 -12.23 5.10
CA VAL A 79 14.39 -12.32 6.56
C VAL A 79 14.50 -10.91 7.12
N GLU A 80 13.62 -10.58 8.06
CA GLU A 80 13.70 -9.36 8.83
C GLU A 80 14.52 -9.58 10.10
N GLU A 81 15.44 -8.66 10.38
CA GLU A 81 16.23 -8.63 11.59
C GLU A 81 16.69 -7.19 11.87
N ARG A 82 16.64 -6.69 13.10
CA ARG A 82 16.95 -5.26 13.39
C ARG A 82 18.41 -4.82 13.10
N SER A 83 19.38 -5.72 12.92
CA SER A 83 20.70 -5.36 12.38
C SER A 83 20.72 -5.31 10.87
N ALA A 84 19.70 -5.89 10.23
CA ALA A 84 19.44 -5.83 8.81
C ALA A 84 18.80 -4.50 8.37
N GLU A 85 18.32 -3.63 9.28
CA GLU A 85 17.78 -2.30 8.94
C GLU A 85 18.80 -1.45 8.14
N ALA A 86 20.10 -1.56 8.48
CA ALA A 86 21.17 -0.92 7.70
C ALA A 86 21.33 -1.46 6.26
N PHE A 87 20.57 -2.51 5.90
CA PHE A 87 20.53 -3.11 4.57
C PHE A 87 19.27 -2.69 3.80
N ASP A 88 18.37 -1.90 4.39
CA ASP A 88 17.17 -1.43 3.71
C ASP A 88 17.54 -0.59 2.50
N ILE A 89 18.41 0.41 2.67
CA ILE A 89 18.96 1.21 1.56
C ILE A 89 19.68 0.31 0.54
N ILE A 90 20.41 -0.72 1.01
CA ILE A 90 21.08 -1.67 0.12
C ILE A 90 20.05 -2.41 -0.75
N ASN A 91 18.96 -2.89 -0.13
CA ASN A 91 17.91 -3.64 -0.80
C ASN A 91 17.09 -2.78 -1.75
N GLU A 92 16.81 -1.54 -1.38
CA GLU A 92 16.17 -0.56 -2.24
C GLU A 92 17.03 -0.27 -3.48
N ILE A 93 18.33 0.02 -3.30
CA ILE A 93 19.27 0.22 -4.40
C ILE A 93 19.33 -1.00 -5.33
N LEU A 94 19.44 -2.21 -4.78
CA LEU A 94 19.54 -3.44 -5.59
C LEU A 94 18.23 -3.76 -6.31
N CYS A 95 17.09 -3.50 -5.68
CA CYS A 95 15.77 -3.61 -6.28
C CYS A 95 15.62 -2.63 -7.44
N SER A 96 15.93 -1.34 -7.23
CA SER A 96 15.85 -0.29 -8.23
C SER A 96 16.77 -0.56 -9.42
N LEU A 97 18.02 -0.98 -9.17
CA LEU A 97 18.93 -1.43 -10.23
C LEU A 97 18.38 -2.62 -11.00
N GLY A 98 17.80 -3.61 -10.32
CA GLY A 98 17.15 -4.76 -10.97
C GLY A 98 15.99 -4.34 -11.87
N GLN A 99 15.17 -3.38 -11.44
CA GLN A 99 14.07 -2.82 -12.22
C GLN A 99 14.53 -2.11 -13.50
N THR A 100 15.80 -1.65 -13.60
CA THR A 100 16.34 -1.06 -14.84
C THR A 100 16.56 -2.08 -15.96
N ARG A 101 16.54 -3.38 -15.66
CA ARG A 101 16.86 -4.47 -16.60
C ARG A 101 18.16 -4.27 -17.39
N TYR A 102 19.18 -3.72 -16.74
CA TYR A 102 20.51 -3.48 -17.32
C TYR A 102 21.12 -4.76 -17.92
N ASP A 103 20.75 -5.94 -17.42
CA ASP A 103 21.14 -7.25 -17.94
C ASP A 103 20.62 -7.50 -19.36
N SER A 104 19.39 -7.06 -19.63
CA SER A 104 18.67 -7.26 -20.88
C SER A 104 18.92 -6.10 -21.87
N MET A 105 19.42 -4.97 -21.35
CA MET A 105 19.73 -3.76 -22.12
C MET A 105 21.23 -3.63 -22.46
N LEU A 106 22.00 -4.70 -22.30
CA LEU A 106 23.45 -4.71 -22.53
C LEU A 106 23.81 -4.28 -23.96
N ASN A 107 24.66 -3.24 -24.06
CA ASN A 107 25.16 -2.70 -25.32
C ASN A 107 24.07 -2.18 -26.28
N LEU A 108 22.88 -1.84 -25.78
CA LEU A 108 21.78 -1.27 -26.58
C LEU A 108 21.76 0.27 -26.63
N GLY A 109 22.73 0.93 -25.99
CA GLY A 109 22.82 2.39 -25.89
C GLY A 109 22.11 2.96 -24.67
N ASP A 110 21.95 4.28 -24.64
CA ASP A 110 21.26 4.99 -23.54
C ASP A 110 19.75 4.78 -23.63
N TYR A 111 19.11 4.48 -22.51
CA TYR A 111 17.67 4.24 -22.43
C TYR A 111 17.06 4.86 -21.18
N LYS A 112 15.74 5.01 -21.16
CA LYS A 112 14.99 5.41 -19.96
C LYS A 112 14.42 4.18 -19.26
N ALA A 113 14.48 4.15 -17.94
CA ALA A 113 13.81 3.17 -17.08
C ALA A 113 12.90 3.92 -16.09
N GLN A 114 11.72 3.38 -15.85
CA GLN A 114 10.79 3.89 -14.85
C GLN A 114 10.74 2.90 -13.68
N ILE A 115 11.25 3.35 -12.53
CA ILE A 115 11.44 2.53 -11.33
C ILE A 115 10.26 2.75 -10.41
N ASP A 116 9.57 1.69 -10.03
CA ASP A 116 8.49 1.72 -9.05
C ASP A 116 9.10 1.62 -7.65
N LEU A 117 9.34 2.77 -7.00
CA LEU A 117 9.91 2.88 -5.66
C LEU A 117 9.01 2.21 -4.62
N SER A 118 7.69 2.20 -4.83
CA SER A 118 6.75 1.51 -3.94
C SER A 118 6.96 -0.01 -3.91
N GLN A 119 7.56 -0.59 -4.97
CA GLN A 119 7.95 -2.00 -5.00
C GLN A 119 9.34 -2.27 -4.38
N CYS A 120 10.14 -1.23 -4.16
CA CYS A 120 11.49 -1.33 -3.62
C CYS A 120 11.62 -0.83 -2.18
N SER A 121 10.64 -0.07 -1.67
CA SER A 121 10.66 0.48 -0.32
C SER A 121 10.37 -0.58 0.76
N SER A 122 11.07 -0.47 1.90
CA SER A 122 10.87 -1.32 3.08
C SER A 122 9.86 -0.75 4.08
N GLY A 123 9.45 0.52 3.95
CA GLY A 123 8.69 1.30 4.95
C GLY A 123 7.22 0.91 5.19
N ASN A 124 6.84 -0.35 4.99
CA ASN A 124 5.49 -0.86 5.29
C ASN A 124 5.28 -1.21 6.77
N ASP A 125 6.33 -1.12 7.59
CA ASP A 125 6.44 -1.70 8.93
C ASP A 125 6.44 -0.65 10.08
N ASP A 126 6.35 0.65 9.74
CA ASP A 126 6.35 1.75 10.72
C ASP A 126 5.17 1.65 11.70
N ALA A 127 5.48 1.71 13.00
CA ALA A 127 4.52 1.72 14.09
C ALA A 127 3.54 2.91 14.04
N SER A 128 3.91 4.03 13.40
CA SER A 128 3.02 5.18 13.18
C SER A 128 1.79 4.81 12.32
N LYS A 129 1.93 3.81 11.43
CA LYS A 129 0.81 3.26 10.64
C LYS A 129 -0.21 2.52 11.52
N ALA A 130 0.17 2.08 12.71
CA ALA A 130 -0.76 1.54 13.71
C ALA A 130 -1.76 2.59 14.21
N GLY A 131 -1.32 3.86 14.32
CA GLY A 131 -2.16 5.01 14.68
C GLY A 131 -2.91 5.62 13.50
N GLN A 132 -2.33 5.62 12.29
CA GLN A 132 -3.02 6.09 11.08
C GLN A 132 -4.23 5.22 10.68
N SER A 133 -4.31 3.98 11.19
CA SER A 133 -5.53 3.14 11.14
C SER A 133 -6.75 3.75 11.87
N SER A 134 -6.62 4.87 12.57
CA SER A 134 -7.75 5.60 13.16
C SER A 134 -8.12 6.89 12.41
N GLN A 135 -7.39 7.26 11.35
CA GLN A 135 -7.56 8.56 10.66
C GLN A 135 -7.89 8.45 9.17
N ASN A 136 -8.30 7.28 8.67
CA ASN A 136 -8.83 7.14 7.30
C ASN A 136 -7.84 7.64 6.21
N GLN A 137 -6.54 7.39 6.38
CA GLN A 137 -5.48 7.84 5.46
C GLN A 137 -4.64 6.69 4.89
N SER A 138 -5.17 5.47 4.85
CA SER A 138 -4.45 4.30 4.31
C SER A 138 -4.36 4.27 2.78
N SER A 139 -4.96 5.25 2.07
CA SER A 139 -4.97 5.29 0.60
C SER A 139 -3.67 5.77 -0.06
N GLY A 140 -2.66 6.20 0.72
CA GLY A 140 -1.41 6.74 0.17
C GLY A 140 -0.24 5.75 0.06
N SER A 141 -0.31 4.56 0.67
CA SER A 141 0.90 3.77 0.97
C SER A 141 1.43 2.88 -0.17
N THR A 142 0.71 2.68 -1.27
CA THR A 142 1.18 1.85 -2.42
C THR A 142 0.73 2.37 -3.78
N GLN A 143 0.42 3.68 -3.89
CA GLN A 143 0.40 4.31 -5.20
C GLN A 143 1.77 4.04 -5.85
N PRO A 144 1.84 3.52 -7.10
CA PRO A 144 3.11 3.36 -7.78
C PRO A 144 3.82 4.70 -7.79
N ASP A 145 4.94 4.76 -7.07
CA ASP A 145 5.78 5.94 -7.00
C ASP A 145 6.90 5.74 -8.00
N TYR A 146 6.78 6.41 -9.14
CA TYR A 146 7.65 6.14 -10.27
C TYR A 146 8.75 7.18 -10.38
N GLU A 147 9.99 6.72 -10.33
CA GLU A 147 11.18 7.53 -10.57
C GLU A 147 11.78 7.26 -11.96
N PHE A 148 12.20 8.31 -12.66
CA PHE A 148 12.76 8.19 -14.01
C PHE A 148 14.28 8.18 -14.02
N TRP A 149 14.85 7.09 -14.51
CA TRP A 149 16.28 6.91 -14.64
C TRP A 149 16.67 6.98 -16.12
N VAL A 150 17.76 7.67 -16.44
CA VAL A 150 18.49 7.45 -17.70
C VAL A 150 19.59 6.45 -17.39
N VAL A 151 19.68 5.37 -18.15
CA VAL A 151 20.60 4.25 -17.87
C VAL A 151 21.39 3.90 -19.13
N ASN A 152 22.66 3.53 -18.94
CA ASN A 152 23.50 2.91 -19.97
C ASN A 152 24.12 1.64 -19.41
N SER A 153 23.99 0.54 -20.13
CA SER A 153 24.64 -0.74 -19.81
C SER A 153 25.60 -1.11 -20.94
N SER A 154 26.87 -1.34 -20.59
CA SER A 154 27.91 -1.64 -21.57
C SER A 154 28.94 -2.66 -21.09
N ARG A 155 29.43 -3.47 -22.03
CA ARG A 155 30.52 -4.44 -21.81
C ARG A 155 31.32 -4.60 -23.09
N ALA A 156 32.63 -4.35 -23.01
CA ALA A 156 33.51 -4.38 -24.18
C ALA A 156 33.65 -5.79 -24.78
N ASP A 157 33.92 -6.78 -23.93
CA ASP A 157 34.00 -8.20 -24.30
C ASP A 157 33.68 -9.12 -23.11
N GLY A 158 33.67 -10.43 -23.34
CA GLY A 158 33.41 -11.46 -22.32
C GLY A 158 34.43 -11.56 -21.17
N GLY A 159 35.58 -10.88 -21.24
CA GLY A 159 36.57 -10.78 -20.16
C GLY A 159 36.58 -9.43 -19.45
N SER A 160 35.91 -8.42 -20.03
CA SER A 160 35.84 -7.07 -19.49
C SER A 160 34.75 -6.94 -18.42
N PRO A 161 34.90 -5.99 -17.47
CA PRO A 161 33.83 -5.65 -16.54
C PRO A 161 32.57 -5.17 -17.28
N HIS A 162 31.41 -5.48 -16.73
CA HIS A 162 30.12 -4.94 -17.14
C HIS A 162 29.89 -3.62 -16.38
N ILE A 163 29.70 -2.52 -17.11
CA ILE A 163 29.52 -1.18 -16.56
C ILE A 163 28.07 -0.74 -16.74
N VAL A 164 27.42 -0.33 -15.65
CA VAL A 164 26.10 0.31 -15.66
C VAL A 164 26.25 1.72 -15.12
N LYS A 165 25.72 2.70 -15.86
CA LYS A 165 25.68 4.12 -15.49
C LYS A 165 24.22 4.52 -15.35
N ALA A 166 23.87 5.21 -14.28
CA ALA A 166 22.53 5.75 -14.08
C ALA A 166 22.60 7.24 -13.70
N TRP A 167 21.76 8.04 -14.36
CA TRP A 167 21.48 9.43 -14.03
C TRP A 167 20.04 9.51 -13.54
N ILE A 168 19.87 9.91 -12.29
CA ILE A 168 18.59 9.90 -11.58
C ILE A 168 18.28 11.35 -11.23
N HIS A 169 17.08 11.79 -11.57
CA HIS A 169 16.63 13.16 -11.31
C HIS A 169 15.42 13.08 -10.40
N GLU A 170 15.54 13.71 -9.25
CA GLU A 170 14.47 13.81 -8.27
C GLU A 170 14.03 15.27 -8.16
N GLU A 171 12.72 15.49 -8.32
CA GLU A 171 12.10 16.78 -8.07
C GLU A 171 12.07 17.08 -6.56
N ALA A 172 11.95 18.36 -6.20
CA ALA A 172 11.75 18.74 -4.80
C ALA A 172 10.43 18.16 -4.29
N ASN A 173 10.46 17.37 -3.21
CA ASN A 173 9.28 16.71 -2.65
C ASN A 173 8.69 17.44 -1.44
N SER A 174 9.41 18.42 -0.88
CA SER A 174 8.99 19.24 0.26
C SER A 174 9.88 20.48 0.40
N ASP A 175 9.52 21.40 1.30
CA ASP A 175 10.38 22.53 1.67
C ASP A 175 11.74 22.08 2.27
N SER A 176 11.87 20.81 2.68
CA SER A 176 13.05 20.25 3.36
C SER A 176 13.89 19.30 2.49
N GLU A 177 13.42 18.91 1.31
CA GLU A 177 14.24 18.16 0.33
C GLU A 177 14.27 18.88 -1.02
N PRO A 178 15.40 19.52 -1.37
CA PRO A 178 15.52 20.21 -2.63
C PRO A 178 15.64 19.23 -3.81
N GLU A 179 15.35 19.76 -5.00
CA GLU A 179 15.58 19.07 -6.27
C GLU A 179 17.04 18.57 -6.34
N LYS A 180 17.25 17.33 -6.80
CA LYS A 180 18.57 16.69 -6.80
C LYS A 180 18.84 15.84 -8.05
N MET A 181 20.11 15.80 -8.45
CA MET A 181 20.61 14.90 -9.48
C MET A 181 21.56 13.90 -8.83
N MET A 182 21.27 12.62 -9.00
CA MET A 182 22.13 11.53 -8.55
C MET A 182 22.84 10.87 -9.73
N TYR A 183 24.11 10.55 -9.50
CA TYR A 183 24.95 9.80 -10.42
C TYR A 183 25.33 8.49 -9.76
N ALA A 184 25.07 7.38 -10.45
CA ALA A 184 25.41 6.04 -9.97
C ALA A 184 26.21 5.27 -11.03
N LYS A 185 27.32 4.64 -10.60
CA LYS A 185 28.20 3.83 -11.45
C LYS A 185 28.42 2.46 -10.83
N LEU A 186 27.82 1.44 -11.44
CA LEU A 186 28.01 0.04 -11.08
C LEU A 186 29.05 -0.59 -12.02
N THR A 187 30.02 -1.29 -11.44
CA THR A 187 31.03 -2.08 -12.14
C THR A 187 30.94 -3.53 -11.65
N ILE A 188 30.62 -4.45 -12.54
CA ILE A 188 30.46 -5.88 -12.23
C ILE A 188 31.61 -6.64 -12.89
N THR A 189 32.39 -7.37 -12.09
CA THR A 189 33.50 -8.20 -12.60
C THR A 189 33.16 -9.68 -12.59
N GLU A 190 32.20 -10.10 -11.76
CA GLU A 190 31.72 -11.47 -11.68
C GLU A 190 30.22 -11.49 -11.45
N ALA A 191 29.50 -12.31 -12.21
CA ALA A 191 28.06 -12.50 -12.03
C ALA A 191 27.76 -13.36 -10.80
N VAL A 192 26.53 -13.29 -10.31
CA VAL A 192 26.00 -14.23 -9.32
C VAL A 192 26.24 -15.68 -9.76
N SER A 193 26.63 -16.51 -8.81
CA SER A 193 26.85 -17.95 -8.99
C SER A 193 26.43 -18.72 -7.74
N ALA A 194 26.38 -20.05 -7.82
CA ALA A 194 26.05 -20.90 -6.67
C ALA A 194 27.07 -20.78 -5.51
N THR A 195 28.30 -20.35 -5.80
CA THR A 195 29.37 -20.17 -4.81
C THR A 195 29.57 -18.71 -4.40
N ASN A 196 29.06 -17.77 -5.19
CA ASN A 196 29.05 -16.34 -4.90
C ASN A 196 27.68 -15.74 -5.25
N PRO A 197 26.71 -15.79 -4.33
CA PRO A 197 25.34 -15.36 -4.60
C PRO A 197 25.18 -13.85 -4.78
N TYR A 198 26.19 -13.04 -4.44
CA TYR A 198 26.18 -11.59 -4.67
C TYR A 198 26.77 -11.19 -6.04
N GLY A 199 27.68 -12.00 -6.57
CA GLY A 199 28.61 -11.57 -7.60
C GLY A 199 29.69 -10.65 -7.02
N ILE A 200 30.65 -10.24 -7.85
CA ILE A 200 31.70 -9.28 -7.46
C ILE A 200 31.45 -7.99 -8.21
N PHE A 201 31.21 -6.92 -7.44
CA PHE A 201 30.85 -5.63 -7.99
C PHE A 201 31.20 -4.48 -7.05
N THR A 202 31.27 -3.28 -7.62
CA THR A 202 31.37 -2.01 -6.90
C THR A 202 30.37 -1.03 -7.51
N LEU A 203 29.54 -0.43 -6.67
CA LEU A 203 28.65 0.68 -6.99
C LEU A 203 29.13 1.92 -6.23
N TYR A 204 29.35 3.02 -6.93
CA TYR A 204 29.52 4.35 -6.33
C TYR A 204 28.32 5.22 -6.69
N PHE A 205 27.83 6.01 -5.74
CA PHE A 205 26.74 6.96 -5.97
C PHE A 205 26.97 8.29 -5.24
N ALA A 206 26.48 9.39 -5.82
CA ALA A 206 26.48 10.71 -5.21
C ALA A 206 25.29 11.54 -5.71
N ALA A 207 24.73 12.34 -4.80
CA ALA A 207 23.63 13.25 -5.06
C ALA A 207 24.07 14.70 -4.91
N HIS A 208 23.64 15.54 -5.86
CA HIS A 208 23.98 16.96 -5.93
C HIS A 208 22.70 17.79 -6.03
N PRO A 209 22.63 18.97 -5.39
CA PRO A 209 21.46 19.82 -5.47
C PRO A 209 21.30 20.39 -6.89
N VAL A 210 20.07 20.65 -7.27
CA VAL A 210 19.71 21.33 -8.51
C VAL A 210 19.11 22.68 -8.17
N ALA A 211 19.65 23.75 -8.77
CA ALA A 211 19.14 25.10 -8.61
C ALA A 211 18.88 25.71 -9.99
N ASN A 212 17.66 26.19 -10.22
CA ASN A 212 17.22 26.75 -11.50
C ASN A 212 17.45 25.79 -12.69
N GLY A 213 17.24 24.48 -12.50
CA GLY A 213 17.43 23.45 -13.51
C GLY A 213 18.89 23.14 -13.85
N VAL A 214 19.85 23.62 -13.04
CA VAL A 214 21.28 23.34 -13.19
C VAL A 214 21.79 22.61 -11.97
N THR A 215 22.44 21.47 -12.18
CA THR A 215 23.10 20.69 -11.11
C THR A 215 24.33 21.40 -10.60
N ASP A 216 24.40 21.63 -9.30
CA ASP A 216 25.61 22.13 -8.64
C ASP A 216 26.45 20.95 -8.14
N GLU A 217 27.35 20.47 -8.99
CA GLU A 217 28.27 19.36 -8.66
C GLU A 217 29.35 19.77 -7.63
N SER A 218 29.46 21.05 -7.26
CA SER A 218 30.40 21.50 -6.22
C SER A 218 29.90 21.19 -4.79
N ARG A 219 28.60 20.98 -4.63
CA ARG A 219 27.95 20.57 -3.37
C ARG A 219 27.52 19.12 -3.48
N THR A 220 27.76 18.32 -2.44
CA THR A 220 27.26 16.93 -2.35
C THR A 220 26.29 16.86 -1.19
N MET A 221 25.05 16.43 -1.46
CA MET A 221 24.03 16.21 -0.42
C MET A 221 24.33 14.92 0.33
N PHE A 222 24.48 13.83 -0.43
CA PHE A 222 24.91 12.54 0.10
C PHE A 222 25.70 11.77 -0.93
N ARG A 223 26.45 10.78 -0.46
CA ARG A 223 27.29 9.90 -1.29
C ARG A 223 27.55 8.58 -0.59
N GLY A 224 27.99 7.60 -1.35
CA GLY A 224 28.30 6.31 -0.78
C GLY A 224 28.83 5.30 -1.79
N TYR A 225 29.09 4.10 -1.27
CA TYR A 225 29.41 2.94 -2.10
C TYR A 225 28.85 1.65 -1.52
N LEU A 226 28.55 0.72 -2.42
CA LEU A 226 28.22 -0.68 -2.13
C LEU A 226 29.21 -1.57 -2.88
N LYS A 227 29.87 -2.48 -2.18
CA LYS A 227 30.91 -3.33 -2.76
C LYS A 227 30.80 -4.76 -2.27
N SER A 228 30.89 -5.71 -3.19
CA SER A 228 31.08 -7.14 -2.93
C SER A 228 32.46 -7.57 -3.40
N GLU A 229 33.28 -8.15 -2.52
CA GLU A 229 34.65 -8.61 -2.81
C GLU A 229 34.95 -9.97 -2.16
N GLU A 230 35.88 -10.73 -2.70
CA GLU A 230 36.39 -11.94 -2.01
C GLU A 230 37.55 -11.58 -1.09
N ASP A 231 37.57 -12.15 0.11
CA ASP A 231 38.73 -12.09 1.00
C ASP A 231 39.80 -13.13 0.64
N ALA A 232 40.95 -13.06 1.30
CA ALA A 232 42.07 -13.98 1.06
C ALA A 232 41.77 -15.45 1.42
N THR A 233 40.63 -15.73 2.07
CA THR A 233 40.17 -17.06 2.47
C THR A 233 39.02 -17.58 1.60
N GLY A 234 38.61 -16.82 0.57
CA GLY A 234 37.52 -17.18 -0.35
C GLY A 234 36.13 -16.92 0.22
N LYS A 235 36.01 -16.09 1.26
CA LYS A 235 34.72 -15.62 1.76
C LYS A 235 34.30 -14.35 1.04
N VAL A 236 32.99 -14.16 0.90
CA VAL A 236 32.43 -12.99 0.23
C VAL A 236 32.16 -11.91 1.27
N LEU A 237 32.84 -10.77 1.10
CA LEU A 237 32.68 -9.57 1.91
C LEU A 237 31.73 -8.60 1.20
N LEU A 238 30.67 -8.19 1.89
CA LEU A 238 29.83 -7.07 1.47
C LEU A 238 30.14 -5.85 2.33
N LYS A 239 30.39 -4.71 1.71
CA LYS A 239 30.65 -3.42 2.38
C LYS A 239 29.71 -2.36 1.82
N PHE A 240 29.11 -1.59 2.71
CA PHE A 240 28.28 -0.45 2.34
C PHE A 240 28.56 0.73 3.25
N ILE A 241 28.65 1.92 2.68
CA ILE A 241 28.60 3.17 3.42
C ILE A 241 27.81 4.21 2.64
N ALA A 242 26.98 4.96 3.34
CA ALA A 242 26.38 6.19 2.87
C ALA A 242 26.55 7.28 3.94
N ASP A 243 26.98 8.47 3.53
CA ASP A 243 26.98 9.66 4.38
C ASP A 243 26.35 10.84 3.66
N GLY A 244 25.70 11.72 4.42
CA GLY A 244 25.04 12.87 3.83
C GLY A 244 24.34 13.75 4.84
N GLY A 245 23.71 14.80 4.30
CA GLY A 245 22.85 15.68 5.06
C GLY A 245 22.05 16.63 4.18
N PHE A 246 21.05 17.24 4.81
CA PHE A 246 20.10 18.16 4.19
C PHE A 246 20.15 19.50 4.93
N ASP A 247 20.15 20.57 4.13
CA ASP A 247 20.04 21.96 4.58
C ASP A 247 18.57 22.35 4.49
N VAL A 248 17.89 22.45 5.63
CA VAL A 248 16.44 22.72 5.66
C VAL A 248 16.16 24.21 5.88
N ASN A 249 17.14 24.99 6.30
CA ASN A 249 17.01 26.42 6.56
C ASN A 249 17.60 27.31 5.45
N GLY A 250 18.25 26.71 4.44
CA GLY A 250 18.86 27.40 3.31
C GLY A 250 20.08 28.23 3.70
N ASP A 251 20.79 27.84 4.76
CA ASP A 251 21.94 28.57 5.31
C ASP A 251 23.31 27.98 4.91
N ASP A 252 23.30 27.02 3.98
CA ASP A 252 24.44 26.23 3.53
C ASP A 252 25.07 25.34 4.63
N THR A 253 24.35 25.06 5.72
CA THR A 253 24.73 24.05 6.72
C THR A 253 23.75 22.87 6.73
N ASN A 254 24.28 21.67 6.93
CA ASN A 254 23.44 20.48 7.03
C ASN A 254 22.78 20.44 8.41
N ASP A 255 21.52 20.89 8.48
CA ASP A 255 20.66 20.81 9.67
C ASP A 255 20.31 19.37 10.04
N MET A 256 20.26 18.49 9.04
CA MET A 256 20.06 17.06 9.18
C MET A 256 21.25 16.30 8.61
N THR A 257 21.72 15.28 9.31
CA THR A 257 22.82 14.42 8.84
C THR A 257 22.52 12.96 9.10
N PHE A 258 23.06 12.09 8.25
CA PHE A 258 22.98 10.65 8.44
C PHE A 258 24.29 9.97 8.04
N THR A 259 24.55 8.81 8.63
CA THR A 259 25.64 7.93 8.24
C THR A 259 25.24 6.48 8.50
N GLU A 260 25.35 5.65 7.48
CA GLU A 260 25.09 4.22 7.57
C GLU A 260 26.29 3.44 7.08
N LYS A 261 26.62 2.35 7.78
CA LYS A 261 27.78 1.52 7.51
C LYS A 261 27.46 0.05 7.75
N VAL A 262 27.89 -0.80 6.83
CA VAL A 262 27.74 -2.26 6.92
C VAL A 262 29.02 -2.94 6.47
N THR A 263 29.44 -3.96 7.22
CA THR A 263 30.37 -4.99 6.76
C THR A 263 29.78 -6.36 7.07
N VAL A 264 29.69 -7.22 6.05
CA VAL A 264 29.30 -8.62 6.19
C VAL A 264 30.42 -9.50 5.69
N ASP A 265 30.71 -10.56 6.43
CA ASP A 265 31.59 -11.66 6.06
C ASP A 265 30.77 -12.96 6.06
N ARG A 266 30.60 -13.54 4.87
CA ARG A 266 29.70 -14.67 4.66
C ARG A 266 30.41 -15.81 3.93
N SER A 267 30.13 -17.05 4.36
CA SER A 267 30.55 -18.24 3.60
C SER A 267 29.86 -18.29 2.24
N GLY A 268 30.55 -18.79 1.20
CA GLY A 268 30.00 -18.82 -0.17
C GLY A 268 28.71 -19.63 -0.33
N ASP A 269 28.42 -20.55 0.60
CA ASP A 269 27.16 -21.31 0.68
C ASP A 269 26.06 -20.61 1.50
N GLY A 270 26.34 -19.42 2.04
CA GLY A 270 25.39 -18.59 2.80
C GLY A 270 25.03 -19.11 4.20
N GLN A 271 25.55 -20.27 4.60
CA GLN A 271 25.14 -20.99 5.82
C GLN A 271 25.71 -20.39 7.10
N SER A 272 26.85 -19.72 7.03
CA SER A 272 27.54 -19.14 8.19
C SER A 272 28.18 -17.80 7.86
N GLY A 273 28.40 -16.98 8.88
CA GLY A 273 28.98 -15.66 8.69
C GLY A 273 28.82 -14.78 9.91
N GLY A 274 29.14 -13.52 9.73
CA GLY A 274 28.98 -12.47 10.72
C GLY A 274 29.19 -11.10 10.10
N GLY A 275 29.04 -10.06 10.91
CA GLY A 275 29.17 -8.70 10.40
C GLY A 275 29.04 -7.66 11.49
N SER A 276 29.15 -6.41 11.07
CA SER A 276 28.92 -5.25 11.91
C SER A 276 28.15 -4.19 11.13
N THR A 277 27.25 -3.50 11.81
CA THR A 277 26.50 -2.36 11.27
C THR A 277 26.58 -1.17 12.20
N SER A 278 26.47 0.03 11.63
CA SER A 278 26.37 1.29 12.36
C SER A 278 25.48 2.24 11.58
N MET A 279 24.51 2.83 12.26
CA MET A 279 23.63 3.85 11.73
C MET A 279 23.62 5.02 12.72
N SER A 280 23.67 6.24 12.21
CA SER A 280 23.51 7.43 13.02
C SER A 280 22.82 8.52 12.23
N SER A 281 21.87 9.21 12.85
CA SER A 281 21.20 10.38 12.30
C SER A 281 21.19 11.51 13.33
N ALA A 282 21.19 12.75 12.87
CA ALA A 282 21.03 13.92 13.71
C ALA A 282 20.16 14.96 13.00
N GLY A 283 19.30 15.63 13.75
CA GLY A 283 18.43 16.70 13.26
C GLY A 283 17.93 17.61 14.39
N ALA A 284 17.03 18.53 14.06
CA ALA A 284 16.53 19.56 14.99
C ALA A 284 15.88 19.02 16.29
N PHE A 285 15.43 17.76 16.28
CA PHE A 285 14.72 17.13 17.39
C PHE A 285 15.54 16.11 18.18
N GLY A 286 16.79 15.87 17.79
CA GLY A 286 17.68 14.94 18.50
C GLY A 286 18.71 14.25 17.61
N SER A 287 19.41 13.28 18.18
CA SER A 287 20.30 12.40 17.44
C SER A 287 20.06 10.96 17.85
N GLU A 288 20.06 10.07 16.88
CA GLU A 288 19.86 8.65 17.08
C GLU A 288 21.08 7.89 16.55
N SER A 289 21.43 6.79 17.22
CA SER A 289 22.51 5.93 16.76
C SER A 289 22.25 4.50 17.18
N ALA A 290 22.47 3.57 16.25
CA ALA A 290 22.44 2.14 16.51
C ALA A 290 23.70 1.49 15.94
N SER A 291 24.25 0.51 16.65
CA SER A 291 25.35 -0.30 16.11
C SER A 291 25.23 -1.72 16.62
N TYR A 292 25.53 -2.67 15.73
CA TYR A 292 25.39 -4.08 16.03
C TYR A 292 26.60 -4.86 15.54
N ALA A 293 26.96 -5.89 16.29
CA ALA A 293 27.78 -7.00 15.80
C ALA A 293 26.92 -8.26 15.76
N PHE A 294 27.05 -9.07 14.71
CA PHE A 294 26.28 -10.30 14.58
C PHE A 294 27.11 -11.46 14.06
N ALA A 295 26.65 -12.67 14.33
CA ALA A 295 27.21 -13.93 13.86
C ALA A 295 26.10 -14.96 13.64
N PHE A 296 26.26 -15.86 12.68
CA PHE A 296 25.27 -16.87 12.37
C PHE A 296 25.86 -18.18 11.86
N ASN A 297 25.09 -19.25 12.04
CA ASN A 297 25.32 -20.60 11.53
C ASN A 297 23.97 -21.20 11.12
N PRO A 298 23.87 -22.39 10.51
CA PRO A 298 22.60 -22.92 10.02
C PRO A 298 21.44 -22.96 11.03
N SER A 299 21.71 -22.98 12.33
CA SER A 299 20.70 -23.13 13.38
C SER A 299 20.38 -21.83 14.12
N TYR A 300 21.34 -20.93 14.28
CA TYR A 300 21.19 -19.77 15.16
C TYR A 300 21.81 -18.50 14.56
N PHE A 301 21.24 -17.37 14.97
CA PHE A 301 21.73 -16.03 14.74
C PHE A 301 21.92 -15.34 16.10
N LEU A 302 23.08 -14.74 16.32
CA LEU A 302 23.40 -13.99 17.54
C LEU A 302 23.73 -12.56 17.14
N ARG A 303 23.09 -11.59 17.80
CA ARG A 303 23.41 -10.17 17.68
C ARG A 303 23.72 -9.58 19.04
N ARG A 304 24.61 -8.58 19.06
CA ARG A 304 24.84 -7.70 20.19
C ARG A 304 24.80 -6.23 19.79
N ASP A 305 24.13 -5.42 20.57
CA ASP A 305 24.11 -3.96 20.40
C ASP A 305 25.34 -3.27 21.01
N ALA A 306 25.42 -1.94 20.86
CA ALA A 306 26.50 -1.13 21.42
C ALA A 306 26.51 -1.09 22.97
N LEU A 307 25.38 -1.37 23.62
CA LEU A 307 25.25 -1.41 25.09
C LEU A 307 25.63 -2.78 25.67
N GLY A 308 25.84 -3.79 24.81
CA GLY A 308 26.20 -5.14 25.19
C GLY A 308 25.02 -6.10 25.36
N ALA A 309 23.80 -5.69 25.01
CA ALA A 309 22.63 -6.58 25.04
C ALA A 309 22.69 -7.59 23.91
N GLU A 310 22.58 -8.88 24.24
CA GLU A 310 22.64 -9.98 23.27
C GLU A 310 21.26 -10.58 23.01
N VAL A 311 20.95 -10.79 21.73
CA VAL A 311 19.73 -11.45 21.26
C VAL A 311 20.14 -12.68 20.45
N CYS A 312 19.62 -13.85 20.85
CA CYS A 312 19.81 -15.11 20.14
C CYS A 312 18.49 -15.50 19.47
N LEU A 313 18.56 -15.76 18.16
CA LEU A 313 17.41 -16.07 17.32
C LEU A 313 17.60 -17.44 16.65
N ASN A 314 16.51 -18.18 16.48
CA ASN A 314 16.49 -19.49 15.85
C ASN A 314 16.28 -19.39 14.34
N ARG A 315 17.26 -19.84 13.55
CA ARG A 315 17.23 -19.85 12.07
C ARG A 315 16.48 -21.04 11.47
N THR A 316 15.81 -21.82 12.29
CA THR A 316 14.97 -22.95 11.85
C THR A 316 13.51 -22.79 12.28
N SER A 317 13.19 -21.70 12.99
CA SER A 317 11.84 -21.41 13.47
C SER A 317 11.52 -19.94 13.18
N TYR A 318 10.53 -19.72 12.31
CA TYR A 318 10.19 -18.40 11.80
C TYR A 318 8.70 -18.10 11.99
N ASP A 319 8.41 -16.85 12.33
CA ASP A 319 7.09 -16.26 12.15
C ASP A 319 7.03 -15.60 10.77
N GLU A 320 5.95 -15.81 10.04
CA GLU A 320 5.83 -15.34 8.65
C GLU A 320 4.69 -14.34 8.46
N THR A 321 4.99 -13.24 7.77
CA THR A 321 4.04 -12.19 7.42
C THR A 321 4.07 -11.97 5.91
N ALA A 322 2.91 -11.86 5.27
CA ALA A 322 2.79 -11.55 3.84
C ALA A 322 2.34 -10.11 3.64
N TRP A 323 3.01 -9.40 2.73
CA TRP A 323 2.83 -7.96 2.50
C TRP A 323 2.11 -7.65 1.18
N ARG A 324 2.25 -8.53 0.18
CA ARG A 324 1.67 -8.34 -1.15
C ARG A 324 0.96 -9.59 -1.61
N TYR A 325 -0.13 -9.43 -2.37
CA TYR A 325 -0.93 -10.55 -2.85
C TYR A 325 -1.34 -10.41 -4.31
N GLY A 326 -1.18 -11.48 -5.07
CA GLY A 326 -1.73 -11.65 -6.40
C GLY A 326 -3.07 -12.37 -6.33
N MET A 327 -4.06 -11.93 -7.10
CA MET A 327 -5.36 -12.60 -7.22
C MET A 327 -5.53 -13.19 -8.61
N TYR A 328 -6.12 -14.39 -8.70
CA TYR A 328 -6.23 -15.17 -9.92
C TYR A 328 -7.64 -15.73 -10.09
N GLY A 329 -8.12 -15.75 -11.33
CA GLY A 329 -9.40 -16.34 -11.69
C GLY A 329 -9.36 -17.86 -11.78
N SER A 330 -10.48 -18.46 -12.20
CA SER A 330 -10.66 -19.91 -12.29
C SER A 330 -9.73 -20.62 -13.28
N SER A 331 -9.14 -19.90 -14.24
CA SER A 331 -8.13 -20.43 -15.17
C SER A 331 -6.69 -20.34 -14.64
N GLY A 332 -6.48 -19.70 -13.49
CA GLY A 332 -5.15 -19.37 -12.97
C GLY A 332 -4.52 -18.13 -13.59
N ALA A 333 -5.25 -17.40 -14.45
CA ALA A 333 -4.83 -16.11 -14.98
C ALA A 333 -4.97 -14.99 -13.92
N ARG A 334 -4.06 -14.01 -13.92
CA ARG A 334 -4.13 -12.84 -13.03
C ARG A 334 -5.43 -12.07 -13.23
N VAL A 335 -6.04 -11.63 -12.12
CA VAL A 335 -7.15 -10.67 -12.17
C VAL A 335 -6.55 -9.28 -12.32
N ASN A 336 -6.71 -8.67 -13.49
CA ASN A 336 -6.24 -7.32 -13.76
C ASN A 336 -7.35 -6.29 -13.46
N ARG A 337 -6.97 -5.10 -12.99
CA ARG A 337 -7.83 -3.92 -12.84
C ARG A 337 -7.20 -2.76 -13.61
N ILE A 338 -8.01 -1.95 -14.29
CA ILE A 338 -7.57 -0.67 -14.87
C ILE A 338 -7.59 0.38 -13.75
N SER A 339 -6.57 0.37 -12.89
CA SER A 339 -6.50 1.22 -11.70
C SER A 339 -6.08 2.66 -11.98
N GLY A 340 -5.47 2.92 -13.14
CA GLY A 340 -4.98 4.24 -13.52
C GLY A 340 -3.88 4.20 -14.58
N PHE A 341 -3.30 5.36 -14.85
CA PHE A 341 -2.06 5.49 -15.63
C PHE A 341 -1.37 6.83 -15.38
N PRO A 342 -0.06 6.93 -15.65
CA PRO A 342 0.70 8.15 -15.45
C PRO A 342 0.36 9.22 -16.51
N LEU A 343 0.46 10.47 -16.08
CA LEU A 343 0.19 11.67 -16.86
C LEU A 343 1.38 12.61 -16.86
N LYS A 344 1.48 13.41 -17.91
CA LYS A 344 2.34 14.59 -17.98
C LYS A 344 1.50 15.85 -18.20
N TYR A 345 1.85 16.91 -17.49
CA TYR A 345 1.27 18.24 -17.66
C TYR A 345 2.38 19.28 -17.77
N THR A 346 2.38 20.07 -18.84
CA THR A 346 3.38 21.13 -19.03
C THR A 346 2.78 22.48 -18.60
N ASN A 347 3.40 23.14 -17.63
CA ASN A 347 3.03 24.49 -17.20
C ASN A 347 4.27 25.40 -17.18
N GLY A 348 4.19 26.57 -17.81
CA GLY A 348 5.32 27.51 -17.84
C GLY A 348 6.59 27.02 -18.56
N GLY A 349 6.50 25.93 -19.34
CA GLY A 349 7.66 25.28 -19.98
C GLY A 349 8.32 24.18 -19.14
N THR A 350 7.84 23.95 -17.91
CA THR A 350 8.23 22.84 -17.05
C THR A 350 7.23 21.70 -17.20
N ASP A 351 7.74 20.48 -17.37
CA ASP A 351 6.94 19.26 -17.37
C ASP A 351 6.77 18.79 -15.92
N TYR A 352 5.52 18.57 -15.54
CA TYR A 352 5.14 17.94 -14.28
C TYR A 352 4.56 16.56 -14.57
N PHE A 353 4.76 15.62 -13.66
CA PHE A 353 4.23 14.27 -13.77
C PHE A 353 3.21 14.00 -12.68
N GLY A 354 2.19 13.23 -13.02
CA GLY A 354 1.10 12.91 -12.12
C GLY A 354 0.47 11.58 -12.45
N TRP A 355 -0.60 11.24 -11.74
CA TRP A 355 -1.34 10.02 -11.92
C TRP A 355 -2.83 10.32 -12.01
N ILE A 356 -3.54 9.59 -12.87
CA ILE A 356 -4.99 9.53 -12.83
C ILE A 356 -5.39 8.10 -12.53
N GLY A 357 -6.30 7.93 -11.58
CA GLY A 357 -6.92 6.64 -11.30
C GLY A 357 -8.37 6.79 -10.87
N TYR A 358 -8.90 5.72 -10.28
CA TYR A 358 -10.27 5.70 -9.75
C TYR A 358 -10.55 6.81 -8.73
N TRP A 359 -9.57 7.14 -7.90
CA TRP A 359 -9.70 8.16 -6.85
C TRP A 359 -9.56 9.60 -7.35
N GLY A 360 -9.26 9.79 -8.63
CA GLY A 360 -9.11 11.10 -9.26
C GLY A 360 -7.69 11.38 -9.73
N LEU A 361 -7.47 12.66 -10.01
CA LEU A 361 -6.25 13.23 -10.56
C LEU A 361 -5.33 13.70 -9.44
N TRP A 362 -4.10 13.20 -9.46
CA TRP A 362 -3.04 13.63 -8.57
C TRP A 362 -1.87 14.20 -9.38
N PHE A 363 -1.34 15.32 -8.90
CA PHE A 363 -0.10 15.97 -9.33
C PHE A 363 0.56 16.58 -8.09
N PRO A 364 1.88 16.81 -8.09
CA PRO A 364 2.59 17.49 -7.01
C PRO A 364 1.97 18.86 -6.66
N ASP A 365 2.03 19.25 -5.39
CA ASP A 365 1.43 20.51 -4.90
C ASP A 365 2.05 21.77 -5.53
N SER A 366 3.25 21.64 -6.11
CA SER A 366 3.93 22.69 -6.88
C SER A 366 3.21 23.05 -8.19
N VAL A 367 2.23 22.25 -8.63
CA VAL A 367 1.44 22.51 -9.84
C VAL A 367 -0.06 22.29 -9.61
N SER A 368 -0.85 23.27 -10.02
CA SER A 368 -2.31 23.12 -10.09
C SER A 368 -2.73 22.81 -11.53
N VAL A 369 -3.49 21.73 -11.72
CA VAL A 369 -4.04 21.36 -13.03
C VAL A 369 -5.49 21.88 -13.13
N PRO A 370 -5.75 22.95 -13.90
CA PRO A 370 -7.07 23.56 -13.99
C PRO A 370 -8.07 22.73 -14.80
N ASP A 371 -9.37 23.00 -14.62
CA ASP A 371 -10.41 22.45 -15.49
C ASP A 371 -10.17 22.84 -16.96
N GLY A 372 -10.33 21.89 -17.87
CA GLY A 372 -10.05 22.06 -19.30
C GLY A 372 -8.57 21.99 -19.70
N ALA A 373 -7.64 21.81 -18.76
CA ALA A 373 -6.23 21.59 -19.07
C ALA A 373 -6.02 20.36 -19.95
N THR A 374 -5.04 20.41 -20.85
CA THR A 374 -4.60 19.24 -21.61
C THR A 374 -3.49 18.54 -20.84
N VAL A 375 -3.71 17.28 -20.49
CA VAL A 375 -2.70 16.36 -19.95
C VAL A 375 -2.43 15.26 -20.96
N TYR A 376 -1.24 14.69 -20.92
CA TYR A 376 -0.84 13.65 -21.85
C TYR A 376 -0.73 12.34 -21.11
N LYS A 377 -1.51 11.33 -21.53
CA LYS A 377 -1.24 9.97 -21.10
C LYS A 377 0.13 9.59 -21.62
N MET A 378 0.93 9.12 -20.68
CA MET A 378 2.22 8.60 -21.03
C MET A 378 2.05 7.14 -21.44
N ASN A 379 2.14 6.89 -22.75
CA ASN A 379 2.21 5.54 -23.30
C ASN A 379 3.68 5.19 -23.49
N TYR A 380 4.17 4.27 -22.66
CA TYR A 380 5.56 3.88 -22.62
C TYR A 380 5.73 2.50 -23.30
N GLY A 381 5.87 2.51 -24.62
CA GLY A 381 6.10 1.32 -25.46
C GLY A 381 6.69 1.71 -26.82
N SER A 382 7.01 0.75 -27.69
CA SER A 382 7.55 1.05 -29.03
C SER A 382 6.56 1.88 -29.86
N GLY A 383 6.86 3.17 -30.02
CA GLY A 383 5.96 4.15 -30.64
C GLY A 383 5.23 5.05 -29.64
N ALA A 384 5.94 5.52 -28.60
CA ALA A 384 5.47 6.50 -27.62
C ALA A 384 4.61 7.60 -28.27
N THR A 385 3.30 7.52 -28.08
CA THR A 385 2.37 8.59 -28.44
C THR A 385 1.94 9.29 -27.16
N GLU A 386 2.21 10.59 -27.06
CA GLU A 386 1.55 11.45 -26.08
C GLU A 386 0.08 11.58 -26.51
N VAL A 387 -0.81 10.80 -25.87
CA VAL A 387 -2.24 10.86 -26.17
C VAL A 387 -2.83 11.98 -25.30
N PRO A 388 -3.31 13.08 -25.90
CA PRO A 388 -3.87 14.19 -25.13
C PRO A 388 -5.25 13.83 -24.58
N TYR A 389 -5.49 14.24 -23.35
CA TYR A 389 -6.78 14.23 -22.69
C TYR A 389 -7.07 15.60 -22.11
N SER A 390 -8.34 16.02 -22.10
CA SER A 390 -8.75 17.20 -21.36
C SER A 390 -9.20 16.82 -19.96
N VAL A 391 -8.74 17.58 -18.97
CA VAL A 391 -9.15 17.43 -17.57
C VAL A 391 -10.55 18.01 -17.40
N ALA A 392 -11.42 17.24 -16.75
CA ALA A 392 -12.70 17.71 -16.26
C ALA A 392 -12.65 17.72 -14.72
N ARG A 393 -12.77 18.90 -14.12
CA ARG A 393 -12.74 19.10 -12.68
C ARG A 393 -14.02 19.78 -12.21
N VAL A 394 -14.67 19.20 -11.20
CA VAL A 394 -15.88 19.73 -10.58
C VAL A 394 -15.67 19.82 -9.08
N GLY A 395 -16.05 20.95 -8.49
CA GLY A 395 -15.82 21.26 -7.07
C GLY A 395 -16.55 20.38 -6.04
N GLY A 396 -17.14 19.26 -6.48
CA GLY A 396 -17.72 18.23 -5.63
C GLY A 396 -17.89 16.93 -6.39
N LYS A 397 -18.11 15.84 -5.66
CA LYS A 397 -18.28 14.48 -6.17
C LYS A 397 -19.47 13.79 -5.52
N LEU A 398 -20.16 12.96 -6.29
CA LEU A 398 -21.24 12.11 -5.80
C LEU A 398 -20.69 10.69 -5.59
N LYS A 399 -21.03 10.07 -4.46
CA LYS A 399 -20.61 8.72 -4.10
C LYS A 399 -21.84 7.86 -3.85
N LYS A 400 -21.92 6.70 -4.47
CA LYS A 400 -22.98 5.71 -4.28
C LYS A 400 -22.56 4.73 -3.19
N HIS A 401 -23.43 4.52 -2.22
CA HIS A 401 -23.31 3.53 -1.17
C HIS A 401 -24.26 2.38 -1.47
N THR A 402 -23.74 1.17 -1.62
CA THR A 402 -24.55 -0.03 -1.83
C THR A 402 -24.53 -0.88 -0.57
N ARG A 403 -25.71 -1.08 0.02
CA ARG A 403 -25.88 -1.80 1.28
C ARG A 403 -25.58 -3.27 1.10
N LYS A 404 -24.79 -3.82 2.01
CA LYS A 404 -24.54 -5.27 2.18
C LYS A 404 -24.82 -5.64 3.62
N THR A 405 -25.35 -6.83 3.82
CA THR A 405 -25.69 -7.36 5.14
C THR A 405 -24.96 -8.65 5.42
N MET A 406 -24.65 -8.85 6.69
CA MET A 406 -24.19 -10.09 7.29
C MET A 406 -24.66 -10.11 8.75
N THR A 407 -24.13 -11.03 9.54
CA THR A 407 -24.50 -11.24 10.93
C THR A 407 -23.32 -11.01 11.88
N LEU A 408 -23.60 -10.69 13.14
CA LEU A 408 -22.57 -10.59 14.19
C LEU A 408 -21.76 -11.89 14.34
N GLY A 409 -22.41 -13.05 14.15
CA GLY A 409 -21.74 -14.35 14.18
C GLY A 409 -20.65 -14.51 13.11
N GLU A 410 -20.78 -13.80 11.97
CA GLU A 410 -19.80 -13.83 10.86
C GLU A 410 -18.62 -12.87 11.08
N ILE A 411 -18.63 -12.04 12.13
CA ILE A 411 -17.57 -11.06 12.41
C ILE A 411 -17.01 -11.17 13.83
N LYS A 412 -17.10 -12.36 14.46
CA LYS A 412 -16.56 -12.60 15.80
C LYS A 412 -15.07 -12.25 15.87
N GLY A 413 -14.67 -11.55 16.92
CA GLY A 413 -13.28 -11.12 17.13
C GLY A 413 -12.74 -10.12 16.10
N ILE A 414 -13.57 -9.60 15.18
CA ILE A 414 -13.15 -8.49 14.31
C ILE A 414 -13.18 -7.19 15.13
N PRO A 415 -12.07 -6.43 15.19
CA PRO A 415 -12.04 -5.17 15.92
C PRO A 415 -12.90 -4.11 15.23
N LEU A 416 -13.74 -3.46 16.02
CA LEU A 416 -14.65 -2.39 15.62
C LEU A 416 -14.33 -1.14 16.43
N GLN A 417 -14.07 -0.02 15.76
CA GLN A 417 -13.82 1.26 16.42
C GLN A 417 -15.16 1.94 16.74
N MET A 418 -15.28 2.44 17.97
CA MET A 418 -16.45 3.11 18.49
C MET A 418 -16.05 4.38 19.24
N HIS A 419 -16.71 5.49 18.92
CA HIS A 419 -16.65 6.69 19.75
C HIS A 419 -17.72 6.59 20.86
N ASP A 420 -17.30 6.71 22.12
CA ASP A 420 -18.18 6.70 23.27
C ASP A 420 -18.44 8.14 23.73
N ASN A 421 -19.64 8.64 23.47
CA ASN A 421 -20.02 10.02 23.80
C ASN A 421 -20.11 10.27 25.31
N SER A 422 -20.16 9.22 26.14
CA SER A 422 -20.32 9.37 27.60
C SER A 422 -19.06 9.87 28.29
N ASP A 423 -17.89 9.47 27.78
CA ASP A 423 -16.57 9.86 28.27
C ASP A 423 -15.70 10.54 27.20
N ASN A 424 -16.23 10.70 25.99
CA ASN A 424 -15.59 11.32 24.83
C ASN A 424 -14.30 10.60 24.37
N ASN A 425 -14.19 9.29 24.64
CA ASN A 425 -13.06 8.46 24.22
C ASN A 425 -13.39 7.63 22.97
N GLU A 426 -12.33 7.09 22.35
CA GLU A 426 -12.44 6.10 21.29
C GLU A 426 -12.01 4.74 21.82
N TYR A 427 -12.82 3.72 21.54
CA TYR A 427 -12.63 2.34 21.96
C TYR A 427 -12.54 1.41 20.76
N ARG A 428 -11.74 0.35 20.87
CA ARG A 428 -11.91 -0.86 20.06
C ARG A 428 -12.81 -1.81 20.82
N ILE A 429 -13.83 -2.32 20.14
CA ILE A 429 -14.75 -3.33 20.66
C ILE A 429 -14.75 -4.56 19.76
N GLU A 430 -15.01 -5.72 20.35
CA GLU A 430 -15.11 -7.01 19.64
C GLU A 430 -16.35 -7.79 20.09
N TRP A 431 -17.03 -8.44 19.15
CA TRP A 431 -18.10 -9.39 19.46
C TRP A 431 -17.52 -10.77 19.77
N ASN A 432 -17.81 -11.32 20.95
CA ASN A 432 -17.32 -12.64 21.37
C ASN A 432 -18.35 -13.78 21.19
N GLY A 433 -19.51 -13.51 20.58
CA GLY A 433 -20.63 -14.45 20.48
C GLY A 433 -21.74 -14.25 21.52
N THR A 434 -21.49 -13.47 22.58
CA THR A 434 -22.47 -13.20 23.65
C THR A 434 -22.59 -11.71 23.97
N SER A 435 -21.49 -10.97 23.97
CA SER A 435 -21.43 -9.55 24.29
C SER A 435 -20.33 -8.84 23.51
N PHE A 436 -20.46 -7.52 23.37
CA PHE A 436 -19.34 -6.68 22.93
C PHE A 436 -18.38 -6.45 24.10
N LEU A 437 -17.09 -6.63 23.84
CA LEU A 437 -16.02 -6.37 24.80
C LEU A 437 -15.20 -5.17 24.33
N LYS A 438 -14.98 -4.17 25.19
CA LYS A 438 -13.98 -3.12 25.01
C LYS A 438 -12.59 -3.75 25.20
N THR A 439 -11.80 -3.78 24.14
CA THR A 439 -10.50 -4.46 24.10
C THR A 439 -9.33 -3.47 24.15
N ALA A 440 -9.51 -2.24 23.66
CA ALA A 440 -8.52 -1.17 23.76
C ALA A 440 -9.15 0.22 23.79
N VAL A 441 -8.40 1.21 24.25
CA VAL A 441 -8.76 2.65 24.26
C VAL A 441 -7.70 3.47 23.53
N MET A 442 -8.10 4.52 22.83
CA MET A 442 -7.19 5.43 22.13
C MET A 442 -6.50 6.37 23.11
N ASN A 443 -5.16 6.35 23.19
CA ASN A 443 -4.40 7.37 23.88
C ASN A 443 -4.30 8.63 23.01
N ARG A 444 -4.95 9.73 23.42
CA ARG A 444 -4.98 11.01 22.67
C ARG A 444 -3.66 11.80 22.66
N THR A 445 -2.65 11.35 23.42
CA THR A 445 -1.32 11.98 23.44
C THR A 445 -0.39 11.30 22.44
N THR A 446 -0.39 9.97 22.39
CA THR A 446 0.46 9.18 21.51
C THR A 446 -0.23 8.76 20.22
N TRP A 447 -1.56 8.87 20.15
CA TRP A 447 -2.41 8.35 19.07
C TRP A 447 -2.23 6.85 18.83
N LEU A 448 -1.97 6.11 19.91
CA LEU A 448 -1.83 4.65 19.91
C LEU A 448 -2.95 4.01 20.73
N TRP A 449 -3.33 2.79 20.31
CA TRP A 449 -4.29 1.96 21.04
C TRP A 449 -3.63 1.30 22.25
N GLU A 450 -4.23 1.47 23.42
CA GLU A 450 -3.80 0.85 24.68
C GLU A 450 -4.78 -0.25 25.08
N ASP A 451 -4.26 -1.46 25.31
CA ASP A 451 -5.08 -2.61 25.69
C ASP A 451 -5.79 -2.40 27.03
N ILE A 452 -7.06 -2.78 27.10
CA ILE A 452 -7.85 -2.79 28.32
C ILE A 452 -7.77 -4.18 28.94
N SER A 453 -7.19 -4.27 30.15
CA SER A 453 -7.05 -5.53 30.87
C SER A 453 -7.43 -5.38 32.36
N PRO A 454 -8.46 -6.12 32.84
CA PRO A 454 -9.31 -7.04 32.09
C PRO A 454 -10.25 -6.29 31.12
N GLN A 455 -10.61 -6.94 30.00
CA GLN A 455 -11.58 -6.39 29.05
C GLN A 455 -12.92 -6.09 29.71
N GLU A 456 -13.58 -5.01 29.27
CA GLU A 456 -14.85 -4.53 29.83
C GLU A 456 -16.02 -4.85 28.90
N THR A 457 -17.21 -5.14 29.44
CA THR A 457 -18.39 -5.37 28.60
C THR A 457 -19.07 -4.04 28.26
N LEU A 458 -19.44 -3.84 26.99
CA LEU A 458 -20.25 -2.70 26.57
C LEU A 458 -21.71 -2.87 27.02
N ASP A 459 -22.23 -1.87 27.76
CA ASP A 459 -23.62 -1.88 28.23
C ASP A 459 -24.60 -1.45 27.13
N LEU A 460 -25.32 -2.43 26.57
CA LEU A 460 -26.37 -2.18 25.57
C LEU A 460 -27.72 -1.75 26.21
N THR A 461 -27.82 -1.65 27.54
CA THR A 461 -29.04 -1.27 28.25
C THR A 461 -29.18 0.23 28.48
N ALA A 462 -28.18 1.00 28.08
CA ALA A 462 -28.08 2.44 28.35
C ALA A 462 -27.63 3.25 27.11
N LEU A 463 -28.25 3.02 25.96
CA LEU A 463 -27.86 3.62 24.69
C LEU A 463 -28.69 4.87 24.34
N ASN A 464 -28.11 5.79 23.57
CA ASN A 464 -28.84 6.92 22.99
C ASN A 464 -29.55 6.58 21.67
N GLN A 465 -29.23 5.42 21.07
CA GLN A 465 -29.71 4.98 19.76
C GLN A 465 -29.95 3.46 19.77
N THR A 466 -30.66 2.96 18.75
CA THR A 466 -31.00 1.53 18.58
C THR A 466 -30.02 0.78 17.67
N GLU A 467 -28.97 1.47 17.22
CA GLU A 467 -27.96 0.97 16.31
C GLU A 467 -26.60 1.47 16.77
N LEU A 468 -25.55 0.69 16.51
CA LEU A 468 -24.16 1.12 16.72
C LEU A 468 -23.59 1.58 15.38
N TYR A 469 -22.99 2.76 15.38
CA TYR A 469 -22.27 3.34 14.26
C TYR A 469 -20.78 3.21 14.53
N LEU A 470 -20.12 2.35 13.77
CA LEU A 470 -18.78 1.88 14.02
C LEU A 470 -17.93 2.05 12.77
N TRP A 471 -16.63 1.87 12.93
CA TRP A 471 -15.69 1.83 11.81
C TRP A 471 -14.77 0.61 11.94
N SER A 472 -14.43 -0.04 10.83
CA SER A 472 -13.49 -1.15 10.83
C SER A 472 -12.81 -1.33 9.47
N GLU A 473 -11.48 -1.31 9.45
CA GLU A 473 -10.69 -1.64 8.24
C GLU A 473 -11.03 -3.04 7.71
N ALA A 474 -11.17 -4.01 8.61
CA ALA A 474 -11.52 -5.39 8.26
C ALA A 474 -12.89 -5.51 7.59
N MET A 475 -13.73 -4.49 7.72
CA MET A 475 -15.08 -4.43 7.14
C MET A 475 -15.16 -3.47 5.94
N GLY A 476 -14.03 -2.88 5.53
CA GLY A 476 -13.97 -1.89 4.45
C GLY A 476 -14.44 -0.49 4.86
N GLY A 477 -14.41 -0.16 6.16
CA GLY A 477 -14.71 1.17 6.69
C GLY A 477 -15.97 1.23 7.56
N SER A 478 -16.88 2.15 7.25
CA SER A 478 -18.09 2.38 8.04
C SER A 478 -18.94 1.12 8.17
N THR A 479 -19.18 0.71 9.42
CA THR A 479 -19.93 -0.48 9.80
C THR A 479 -21.07 -0.10 10.73
N GLN A 480 -22.24 -0.66 10.52
CA GLN A 480 -23.42 -0.38 11.34
C GLN A 480 -23.99 -1.68 11.88
N ILE A 481 -24.37 -1.71 13.15
CA ILE A 481 -24.96 -2.90 13.78
C ILE A 481 -26.36 -2.56 14.24
N LYS A 482 -27.34 -3.27 13.70
CA LYS A 482 -28.73 -3.20 14.16
C LYS A 482 -28.87 -4.04 15.41
N LEU A 483 -29.21 -3.40 16.53
CA LEU A 483 -29.40 -4.08 17.80
C LEU A 483 -30.80 -4.68 17.89
N ASP A 484 -30.91 -5.77 18.65
CA ASP A 484 -32.12 -6.56 18.80
C ASP A 484 -32.95 -6.11 19.99
N SER A 485 -34.27 -6.29 19.92
CA SER A 485 -35.21 -6.10 21.04
C SER A 485 -35.10 -4.74 21.76
N CYS A 486 -34.77 -3.68 21.03
CA CYS A 486 -34.64 -2.35 21.61
C CYS A 486 -35.97 -1.82 22.16
N SER A 487 -35.93 -1.28 23.38
CA SER A 487 -37.05 -0.66 24.06
C SER A 487 -36.67 0.71 24.59
N TRP A 488 -37.56 1.70 24.44
CA TRP A 488 -37.35 3.06 24.96
C TRP A 488 -37.75 3.15 26.43
N ASP A 489 -36.82 3.54 27.29
CA ASP A 489 -37.10 3.86 28.69
C ASP A 489 -37.37 5.37 28.83
N MET A 490 -38.66 5.73 28.97
CA MET A 490 -39.08 7.11 29.15
C MET A 490 -38.53 7.76 30.43
N GLY A 491 -38.28 6.98 31.49
CA GLY A 491 -37.82 7.50 32.78
C GLY A 491 -36.33 7.85 32.77
N ALA A 492 -35.55 7.16 31.95
CA ALA A 492 -34.11 7.36 31.84
C ALA A 492 -33.66 8.02 30.51
N ASN A 493 -34.59 8.29 29.59
CA ASN A 493 -34.35 8.91 28.28
C ASN A 493 -33.26 8.18 27.48
N ARG A 494 -33.35 6.84 27.41
CA ARG A 494 -32.38 5.96 26.77
C ARG A 494 -33.04 4.68 26.24
N PHE A 495 -32.36 4.01 25.31
CA PHE A 495 -32.72 2.70 24.81
C PHE A 495 -32.05 1.59 25.61
N SER A 496 -32.80 0.52 25.82
CA SER A 496 -32.28 -0.77 26.28
C SER A 496 -32.44 -1.79 25.18
N CYS A 497 -31.32 -2.33 24.70
CA CYS A 497 -31.22 -3.23 23.55
C CYS A 497 -30.45 -4.52 23.92
N SER A 498 -30.44 -5.46 22.98
CA SER A 498 -29.69 -6.71 23.05
C SER A 498 -28.96 -6.97 21.73
N ALA A 499 -28.07 -7.96 21.71
CA ALA A 499 -27.44 -8.44 20.49
C ALA A 499 -27.24 -9.96 20.59
N SER A 500 -27.15 -10.62 19.45
CA SER A 500 -26.95 -12.05 19.29
C SER A 500 -26.12 -12.32 18.04
N ASP A 501 -25.66 -13.56 17.84
CA ASP A 501 -24.99 -13.94 16.59
C ASP A 501 -25.83 -13.67 15.34
N ALA A 502 -27.16 -13.56 15.45
CA ALA A 502 -28.07 -13.27 14.35
C ALA A 502 -28.29 -11.76 14.10
N SER A 503 -27.81 -10.87 14.97
CA SER A 503 -27.98 -9.42 14.79
C SER A 503 -27.34 -8.96 13.48
N VAL A 504 -28.00 -8.04 12.79
CA VAL A 504 -27.60 -7.63 11.44
C VAL A 504 -26.45 -6.64 11.50
N VAL A 505 -25.37 -6.99 10.82
CA VAL A 505 -24.25 -6.10 10.52
C VAL A 505 -24.43 -5.58 9.10
N ILE A 506 -24.28 -4.28 8.93
CA ILE A 506 -24.41 -3.57 7.66
C ILE A 506 -23.06 -2.95 7.32
N VAL A 507 -22.62 -3.20 6.10
CA VAL A 507 -21.46 -2.54 5.48
C VAL A 507 -21.88 -1.95 4.14
N TYR A 508 -21.20 -0.89 3.70
CA TYR A 508 -21.52 -0.22 2.45
C TYR A 508 -20.35 -0.37 1.49
N LEU A 509 -20.63 -0.84 0.27
CA LEU A 509 -19.70 -0.71 -0.83
C LEU A 509 -19.84 0.71 -1.39
N GLU A 510 -18.82 1.53 -1.21
CA GLU A 510 -18.76 2.92 -1.70
C GLU A 510 -18.14 2.96 -3.10
N ASN A 511 -18.84 3.59 -4.05
CA ASN A 511 -18.33 3.86 -5.39
C ASN A 511 -18.52 5.33 -5.78
N MET A 512 -17.48 5.99 -6.28
CA MET A 512 -17.60 7.26 -6.98
C MET A 512 -18.50 7.12 -8.22
N VAL A 513 -19.37 8.09 -8.42
CA VAL A 513 -20.27 8.18 -9.57
C VAL A 513 -19.53 8.82 -10.74
N TYR A 514 -19.58 8.17 -11.90
CA TYR A 514 -19.06 8.67 -13.17
C TYR A 514 -20.19 9.10 -14.13
N PRO A 515 -19.92 9.95 -15.12
CA PRO A 515 -20.90 10.39 -16.12
C PRO A 515 -21.61 9.27 -16.90
N THR A 516 -20.99 8.10 -16.98
CA THR A 516 -21.54 6.90 -17.65
C THR A 516 -22.52 6.13 -16.77
N ASP A 517 -22.57 6.41 -15.48
CA ASP A 517 -23.44 5.70 -14.54
C ASP A 517 -24.89 6.14 -14.68
N THR A 518 -25.80 5.21 -14.38
CA THR A 518 -27.21 5.54 -14.22
C THR A 518 -27.45 6.07 -12.81
N VAL A 519 -27.85 7.33 -12.72
CA VAL A 519 -28.02 8.07 -11.46
C VAL A 519 -29.38 8.76 -11.48
N PRO A 520 -30.13 8.78 -10.35
CA PRO A 520 -31.34 9.59 -10.26
C PRO A 520 -31.08 11.06 -10.58
N SER A 521 -32.00 11.69 -11.32
CA SER A 521 -31.93 13.13 -11.62
C SER A 521 -32.36 14.00 -10.44
N THR A 522 -33.05 13.43 -9.46
CA THR A 522 -33.60 14.11 -8.28
C THR A 522 -33.32 13.32 -7.02
N PHE A 523 -32.93 14.02 -5.96
CA PHE A 523 -32.61 13.45 -4.65
C PHE A 523 -33.40 14.14 -3.54
N ALA A 524 -33.87 13.36 -2.58
CA ALA A 524 -34.31 13.82 -1.28
C ALA A 524 -33.16 13.73 -0.27
N CYS A 525 -33.13 14.67 0.67
CA CYS A 525 -32.21 14.71 1.78
C CYS A 525 -32.95 15.15 3.05
N PHE A 526 -32.70 14.46 4.16
CA PHE A 526 -33.40 14.70 5.43
C PHE A 526 -32.48 15.14 6.57
N GLU A 527 -31.16 14.95 6.45
CA GLU A 527 -30.17 15.29 7.48
C GLU A 527 -28.84 15.67 6.82
N ASN A 528 -28.09 16.55 7.48
CA ASN A 528 -26.80 17.07 6.97
C ASN A 528 -26.90 17.49 5.49
N CYS A 529 -27.96 18.22 5.13
CA CYS A 529 -28.25 18.59 3.74
C CYS A 529 -27.50 19.88 3.39
N PRO A 530 -26.46 19.87 2.54
CA PRO A 530 -25.62 21.04 2.35
C PRO A 530 -26.38 22.21 1.70
N ASP A 531 -26.29 23.39 2.30
CA ASP A 531 -26.91 24.61 1.82
C ASP A 531 -25.89 25.42 0.99
N PRO A 532 -26.11 25.60 -0.33
CA PRO A 532 -25.18 26.37 -1.17
C PRO A 532 -25.00 27.83 -0.73
N ALA A 533 -25.91 28.40 0.06
CA ALA A 533 -25.76 29.75 0.61
C ALA A 533 -24.84 29.81 1.85
N SER A 534 -24.57 28.66 2.50
CA SER A 534 -23.96 28.61 3.83
C SER A 534 -22.68 27.76 3.89
N LEU A 535 -22.20 27.20 2.77
CA LEU A 535 -21.05 26.26 2.72
C LEU A 535 -19.74 26.74 3.36
N THR A 536 -19.54 28.05 3.52
CA THR A 536 -18.35 28.64 4.16
C THR A 536 -18.62 29.11 5.60
N GLY A 537 -19.85 28.93 6.10
CA GLY A 537 -20.27 29.32 7.43
C GLY A 537 -19.95 28.29 8.52
N ALA A 538 -20.34 28.60 9.76
CA ALA A 538 -20.16 27.70 10.90
C ALA A 538 -21.03 26.44 10.80
N ASP A 539 -22.17 26.53 10.12
CA ASP A 539 -23.04 25.41 9.77
C ASP A 539 -23.32 25.45 8.26
N PRO A 540 -22.77 24.51 7.48
CA PRO A 540 -22.90 24.48 6.03
C PRO A 540 -24.19 23.78 5.56
N PHE A 541 -25.09 23.40 6.47
CA PHE A 541 -26.29 22.62 6.17
C PHE A 541 -27.58 23.43 6.33
N PHE A 542 -28.65 22.99 5.65
CA PHE A 542 -30.00 23.41 5.96
C PHE A 542 -30.39 22.93 7.37
N ASP A 543 -31.12 23.75 8.11
CA ASP A 543 -31.78 23.29 9.34
C ASP A 543 -32.85 22.25 8.97
N THR A 544 -32.54 21.00 9.31
CA THR A 544 -33.36 19.82 9.04
C THR A 544 -33.89 19.18 10.31
N SER A 545 -33.77 19.84 11.47
CA SER A 545 -34.19 19.30 12.77
C SER A 545 -35.65 18.84 12.77
N ALA A 546 -36.54 19.57 12.11
CA ALA A 546 -37.95 19.21 11.94
C ALA A 546 -38.21 18.08 10.91
N MET A 547 -37.22 17.74 10.07
CA MET A 547 -37.33 16.74 9.02
C MET A 547 -36.84 15.35 9.46
N GLN A 548 -36.03 15.27 10.52
CA GLN A 548 -35.42 14.01 10.97
C GLN A 548 -36.44 13.00 11.53
N ASN A 549 -37.48 13.47 12.21
CA ASN A 549 -38.59 12.67 12.70
C ASN A 549 -39.91 13.41 12.45
N GLN A 550 -40.72 12.90 11.53
CA GLN A 550 -41.97 13.55 11.11
C GLN A 550 -43.17 12.68 11.45
N ASN A 551 -44.19 13.30 12.05
CA ASN A 551 -45.46 12.66 12.42
C ASN A 551 -46.40 12.49 11.21
N VAL A 552 -45.84 12.06 10.07
CA VAL A 552 -46.57 11.72 8.85
C VAL A 552 -45.98 10.44 8.26
N PRO A 553 -46.82 9.58 7.64
CA PRO A 553 -46.33 8.36 7.03
C PRO A 553 -45.49 8.69 5.78
N PRO A 554 -44.58 7.80 5.34
CA PRO A 554 -43.65 8.13 4.26
C PRO A 554 -44.29 8.36 2.88
N ASP A 555 -45.53 7.95 2.67
CA ASP A 555 -46.30 8.18 1.44
C ASP A 555 -47.14 9.47 1.48
N ASP A 556 -47.10 10.22 2.58
CA ASP A 556 -47.85 11.47 2.73
C ASP A 556 -47.30 12.59 1.84
N PRO A 557 -48.12 13.25 1.01
CA PRO A 557 -47.68 14.38 0.18
C PRO A 557 -47.13 15.59 0.94
N SER A 558 -47.37 15.68 2.25
CA SER A 558 -46.85 16.73 3.13
C SER A 558 -45.47 16.44 3.71
N LEU A 559 -44.92 15.23 3.48
CA LEU A 559 -43.57 14.87 3.91
C LEU A 559 -42.53 15.88 3.41
N GLN A 560 -41.75 16.42 4.32
CA GLN A 560 -40.77 17.45 4.02
C GLN A 560 -39.37 16.87 3.89
N TYR A 561 -38.63 17.31 2.88
CA TYR A 561 -37.21 17.01 2.68
C TYR A 561 -36.57 18.11 1.83
N VAL A 562 -35.26 18.24 1.90
CA VAL A 562 -34.49 19.09 0.98
C VAL A 562 -34.37 18.36 -0.35
N SER A 563 -34.80 19.02 -1.43
CA SER A 563 -34.70 18.48 -2.79
C SER A 563 -33.45 18.98 -3.49
N TYR A 564 -32.71 18.06 -4.09
CA TYR A 564 -31.61 18.37 -5.00
C TYR A 564 -31.86 17.79 -6.38
N ALA A 565 -31.28 18.43 -7.39
CA ALA A 565 -31.17 17.90 -8.74
C ALA A 565 -29.70 17.54 -9.02
N PHE A 566 -29.46 16.41 -9.66
CA PHE A 566 -28.12 16.01 -10.11
C PHE A 566 -28.12 15.84 -11.63
N SER A 567 -27.01 16.23 -12.26
CA SER A 567 -26.83 16.13 -13.69
C SER A 567 -25.52 15.42 -14.01
N ALA A 568 -25.60 14.23 -14.60
CA ALA A 568 -24.42 13.46 -15.03
C ALA A 568 -23.61 14.15 -16.14
N SER A 569 -24.17 15.17 -16.82
CA SER A 569 -23.47 15.89 -17.88
C SER A 569 -22.48 16.94 -17.36
N ASP A 570 -22.76 17.55 -16.20
CA ASP A 570 -21.89 18.54 -15.55
C ASP A 570 -21.40 18.09 -14.17
N MET A 571 -21.82 16.91 -13.72
CA MET A 571 -21.48 16.26 -12.44
C MET A 571 -21.77 17.13 -11.21
N LYS A 572 -22.77 18.02 -11.29
CA LYS A 572 -23.12 18.95 -10.20
C LYS A 572 -24.41 18.54 -9.50
N LEU A 573 -24.38 18.53 -8.17
CA LEU A 573 -25.57 18.62 -7.34
C LEU A 573 -26.04 20.08 -7.27
N LYS A 574 -27.35 20.32 -7.40
CA LYS A 574 -27.95 21.65 -7.39
C LYS A 574 -29.15 21.70 -6.44
N SER A 575 -29.21 22.71 -5.59
CA SER A 575 -30.42 23.06 -4.84
C SER A 575 -31.09 24.26 -5.51
N SER A 576 -32.35 24.12 -5.91
CA SER A 576 -33.11 25.16 -6.62
C SER A 576 -32.37 25.79 -7.81
N GLY A 577 -31.55 24.99 -8.52
CA GLY A 577 -30.73 25.42 -9.66
C GLY A 577 -29.33 25.93 -9.30
N THR A 578 -29.05 26.23 -8.03
CA THR A 578 -27.74 26.69 -7.55
C THR A 578 -26.82 25.49 -7.27
N PRO A 579 -25.62 25.43 -7.86
CA PRO A 579 -24.64 24.38 -7.56
C PRO A 579 -24.24 24.35 -6.08
N VAL A 580 -24.18 23.16 -5.51
CA VAL A 580 -23.73 22.90 -4.14
C VAL A 580 -22.22 22.68 -4.16
N ILE A 581 -21.46 23.77 -4.26
CA ILE A 581 -20.00 23.72 -4.40
C ILE A 581 -19.34 24.66 -3.41
N GLN A 582 -18.52 24.11 -2.52
CA GLN A 582 -17.72 24.87 -1.58
C GLN A 582 -16.42 25.32 -2.27
N SER A 583 -16.41 26.57 -2.74
CA SER A 583 -15.28 27.15 -3.48
C SER A 583 -14.27 27.91 -2.61
N ALA A 584 -14.46 27.95 -1.30
CA ALA A 584 -13.56 28.61 -0.35
C ALA A 584 -13.40 27.78 0.93
N ALA A 585 -12.31 28.03 1.66
CA ALA A 585 -12.00 27.33 2.90
C ALA A 585 -13.12 27.51 3.94
N ASN A 586 -13.34 26.47 4.74
CA ASN A 586 -14.20 26.49 5.91
C ASN A 586 -13.42 25.91 7.09
N ASN A 587 -13.08 26.73 8.07
CA ASN A 587 -12.24 26.32 9.20
C ASN A 587 -12.94 25.33 10.16
N ASN A 588 -14.27 25.19 10.09
CA ASN A 588 -15.00 24.18 10.87
C ASN A 588 -15.14 22.86 10.11
N TYR A 589 -14.89 22.88 8.79
CA TYR A 589 -15.04 21.74 7.86
C TYR A 589 -13.83 21.69 6.91
N GLU A 590 -12.63 21.67 7.49
CA GLU A 590 -11.36 21.74 6.76
C GLU A 590 -11.17 20.56 5.80
N TRP A 591 -11.79 19.42 6.12
CA TRP A 591 -11.81 18.20 5.32
C TRP A 591 -12.90 18.17 4.23
N GLY A 592 -13.70 19.24 4.12
CA GLY A 592 -14.83 19.34 3.20
C GLY A 592 -16.19 19.09 3.84
N THR A 593 -17.25 19.40 3.11
CA THR A 593 -18.65 19.19 3.52
C THR A 593 -19.20 17.93 2.84
N THR A 594 -19.75 16.99 3.62
CA THR A 594 -20.40 15.76 3.12
C THR A 594 -21.87 15.73 3.51
N SER A 595 -22.74 15.41 2.55
CA SER A 595 -24.18 15.30 2.82
C SER A 595 -24.56 14.04 3.61
N GLY A 596 -25.73 14.06 4.25
CA GLY A 596 -26.44 12.83 4.62
C GLY A 596 -26.91 12.02 3.41
N PRO A 597 -27.66 10.92 3.63
CA PRO A 597 -28.16 10.07 2.55
C PRO A 597 -29.03 10.83 1.55
N LEU A 598 -28.62 10.77 0.28
CA LEU A 598 -29.34 11.26 -0.89
C LEU A 598 -29.94 10.07 -1.64
N PHE A 599 -31.24 10.07 -1.89
CA PHE A 599 -31.89 8.99 -2.63
C PHE A 599 -33.06 9.51 -3.46
N GLU A 600 -33.44 8.78 -4.50
CA GLU A 600 -34.61 9.12 -5.30
C GLU A 600 -35.87 9.00 -4.44
N PRO A 601 -36.71 10.04 -4.30
CA PRO A 601 -37.93 10.00 -3.49
C PRO A 601 -39.07 9.21 -4.18
N SER A 602 -38.78 8.00 -4.64
CA SER A 602 -39.78 7.06 -5.14
C SER A 602 -40.61 6.53 -3.97
N SER A 603 -41.86 6.15 -4.22
CA SER A 603 -42.72 5.53 -3.19
C SER A 603 -42.09 4.29 -2.56
N ALA A 604 -41.29 3.54 -3.34
CA ALA A 604 -40.58 2.36 -2.85
C ALA A 604 -39.46 2.71 -1.85
N ASN A 605 -38.66 3.75 -2.13
CA ASN A 605 -37.61 4.20 -1.23
C ASN A 605 -38.20 4.87 0.02
N LEU A 606 -39.19 5.75 -0.15
CA LEU A 606 -39.84 6.44 0.96
C LEU A 606 -40.49 5.46 1.93
N ALA A 607 -41.16 4.41 1.45
CA ALA A 607 -41.76 3.39 2.32
C ALA A 607 -40.74 2.72 3.27
N GLN A 608 -39.44 2.71 2.96
CA GLN A 608 -38.40 2.16 3.82
C GLN A 608 -37.99 3.08 4.98
N LEU A 609 -38.47 4.32 5.00
CA LEU A 609 -38.19 5.30 6.05
C LEU A 609 -39.21 5.27 7.19
N ALA A 610 -40.21 4.39 7.15
CA ALA A 610 -41.17 4.23 8.24
C ALA A 610 -40.44 3.95 9.57
N CYS A 611 -40.85 4.61 10.65
CA CYS A 611 -40.26 4.38 11.97
C CYS A 611 -40.55 2.95 12.43
N SER A 612 -39.54 2.27 12.97
CA SER A 612 -39.64 0.86 13.38
C SER A 612 -40.68 0.60 14.48
N TRP A 613 -41.01 1.62 15.27
CA TRP A 613 -42.01 1.55 16.33
C TRP A 613 -43.39 2.11 15.94
N ASP A 614 -43.50 2.86 14.83
CA ASP A 614 -44.75 3.46 14.36
C ASP A 614 -44.67 3.76 12.86
N THR A 615 -45.37 2.96 12.06
CA THR A 615 -45.42 3.11 10.60
C THR A 615 -46.20 4.35 10.15
N GLY A 616 -46.90 5.04 11.05
CA GLY A 616 -47.55 6.33 10.80
C GLY A 616 -46.58 7.52 10.80
N ASN A 617 -45.30 7.29 11.14
CA ASN A 617 -44.27 8.32 11.19
C ASN A 617 -43.09 7.97 10.27
N THR A 618 -42.35 9.00 9.86
CA THR A 618 -41.15 8.88 9.01
C THR A 618 -39.91 9.23 9.83
N CYS A 619 -38.91 8.35 9.79
CA CYS A 619 -37.65 8.47 10.50
C CYS A 619 -36.48 8.54 9.50
N SER A 620 -35.82 9.69 9.39
CA SER A 620 -34.80 9.95 8.35
C SER A 620 -33.63 8.97 8.36
N TRP A 621 -33.15 8.61 9.55
CA TRP A 621 -31.99 7.73 9.73
C TRP A 621 -32.22 6.32 9.17
N GLN A 622 -33.48 5.90 8.98
CA GLN A 622 -33.83 4.64 8.31
C GLN A 622 -33.34 4.61 6.85
N ALA A 623 -33.15 5.77 6.22
CA ALA A 623 -32.59 5.84 4.86
C ALA A 623 -31.22 5.17 4.78
N ARG A 624 -30.37 5.38 5.79
CA ARG A 624 -29.07 4.69 5.87
C ARG A 624 -29.29 3.20 6.12
N SER A 625 -30.08 2.87 7.14
CA SER A 625 -30.24 1.52 7.66
C SER A 625 -30.96 0.52 6.73
N ASN A 626 -31.86 0.99 5.86
CA ASN A 626 -32.78 0.13 5.11
C ASN A 626 -32.57 0.18 3.59
N LEU A 627 -32.25 1.35 3.01
CA LEU A 627 -32.15 1.48 1.56
C LEU A 627 -31.07 0.55 1.00
N ASP A 628 -31.40 -0.15 -0.10
CA ASP A 628 -30.44 -1.00 -0.82
C ASP A 628 -29.25 -0.19 -1.35
N SER A 629 -29.50 1.07 -1.71
CA SER A 629 -28.45 2.03 -1.99
C SER A 629 -28.91 3.47 -1.77
N PHE A 630 -27.95 4.32 -1.41
CA PHE A 630 -28.11 5.77 -1.35
C PHE A 630 -26.86 6.45 -1.90
N TYR A 631 -26.86 7.78 -1.96
CA TYR A 631 -25.74 8.58 -2.41
C TYR A 631 -25.33 9.59 -1.35
N THR A 632 -24.10 10.07 -1.40
CA THR A 632 -23.63 11.22 -0.62
C THR A 632 -22.91 12.18 -1.54
N TRP A 633 -23.08 13.47 -1.31
CA TRP A 633 -22.36 14.52 -2.00
C TRP A 633 -21.25 15.06 -1.12
N GLU A 634 -20.04 15.13 -1.66
CA GLU A 634 -18.86 15.67 -0.99
C GLU A 634 -18.36 16.89 -1.78
N THR A 635 -18.04 17.99 -1.10
CA THR A 635 -17.53 19.22 -1.74
C THR A 635 -16.53 19.95 -0.84
N GLY A 636 -15.55 20.63 -1.44
CA GLY A 636 -14.48 21.32 -0.74
C GLY A 636 -13.41 21.86 -1.68
N ILE A 637 -12.46 22.60 -1.12
CA ILE A 637 -11.36 23.21 -1.88
C ILE A 637 -10.23 22.24 -2.20
N ASN A 638 -10.13 21.14 -1.46
CA ASN A 638 -9.05 20.17 -1.61
C ASN A 638 -9.29 19.22 -2.78
N ASN A 639 -8.21 18.71 -3.40
CA ASN A 639 -8.30 17.79 -4.53
C ASN A 639 -9.15 16.55 -4.22
N TRP A 640 -9.03 15.98 -3.02
CA TRP A 640 -9.80 14.80 -2.63
C TRP A 640 -11.30 15.08 -2.54
N ASN A 641 -11.76 16.31 -2.31
CA ASN A 641 -13.18 16.64 -2.27
C ASN A 641 -13.82 16.84 -3.65
N GLN A 642 -13.00 16.90 -4.71
CA GLN A 642 -13.43 17.29 -6.04
C GLN A 642 -13.52 16.08 -6.98
N PHE A 643 -14.51 16.08 -7.86
CA PHE A 643 -14.55 15.10 -8.94
C PHE A 643 -13.54 15.51 -10.01
N THR A 644 -12.65 14.59 -10.37
CA THR A 644 -11.69 14.76 -11.46
C THR A 644 -11.75 13.56 -12.39
N ALA A 645 -11.81 13.83 -13.69
CA ALA A 645 -11.79 12.80 -14.73
C ALA A 645 -11.10 13.32 -15.98
N LEU A 646 -10.74 12.40 -16.87
CA LEU A 646 -10.19 12.73 -18.18
C LEU A 646 -11.21 12.55 -19.28
N ARG A 647 -11.11 13.36 -20.34
CA ARG A 647 -11.90 13.22 -21.55
C ARG A 647 -11.01 13.04 -22.78
N SER A 648 -11.40 12.10 -23.65
CA SER A 648 -10.91 12.02 -25.02
C SER A 648 -12.02 12.54 -25.94
N GLY A 649 -11.89 13.79 -26.39
CA GLY A 649 -12.99 14.50 -27.04
C GLY A 649 -14.17 14.70 -26.08
N SER A 650 -15.34 14.11 -26.38
CA SER A 650 -16.53 14.16 -25.49
C SER A 650 -16.68 12.96 -24.56
N ALA A 651 -15.86 11.90 -24.73
CA ALA A 651 -15.98 10.69 -23.93
C ALA A 651 -15.13 10.79 -22.66
N TYR A 652 -15.74 10.47 -21.51
CA TYR A 652 -15.02 10.35 -20.26
C TYR A 652 -14.29 9.01 -20.17
N LEU A 653 -13.11 9.04 -19.57
CA LEU A 653 -12.37 7.85 -19.20
C LEU A 653 -12.88 7.34 -17.86
N THR A 654 -13.05 6.04 -17.77
CA THR A 654 -13.48 5.34 -16.57
C THR A 654 -12.35 4.45 -16.08
N PHE A 655 -12.19 4.39 -14.77
CA PHE A 655 -11.27 3.48 -14.11
C PHE A 655 -12.05 2.41 -13.39
N ASP A 656 -11.42 1.26 -13.24
CA ASP A 656 -11.95 0.17 -12.44
C ASP A 656 -11.89 0.53 -10.96
N THR A 657 -13.02 0.41 -10.26
CA THR A 657 -13.06 0.56 -8.80
C THR A 657 -12.16 -0.51 -8.15
N PRO A 658 -11.61 -0.32 -6.94
CA PRO A 658 -11.09 -1.46 -6.20
C PRO A 658 -12.17 -2.55 -6.08
N LEU A 659 -11.80 -3.80 -6.31
CA LEU A 659 -12.72 -4.92 -6.19
C LEU A 659 -12.83 -5.33 -4.72
N SER A 660 -13.99 -5.15 -4.13
CA SER A 660 -14.26 -5.66 -2.77
C SER A 660 -14.47 -7.17 -2.80
N VAL A 661 -13.69 -7.89 -1.99
CA VAL A 661 -13.73 -9.35 -1.87
C VAL A 661 -13.84 -9.77 -0.41
N LYS A 662 -14.49 -10.90 -0.16
CA LYS A 662 -14.66 -11.50 1.16
C LYS A 662 -13.64 -12.61 1.36
N TYR A 663 -13.00 -12.61 2.51
CA TYR A 663 -12.13 -13.69 2.97
C TYR A 663 -12.67 -14.28 4.27
N ALA A 664 -13.02 -15.56 4.25
CA ALA A 664 -13.43 -16.28 5.45
C ALA A 664 -12.20 -16.92 6.12
N ARG A 665 -11.87 -16.47 7.33
CA ARG A 665 -10.77 -17.01 8.13
C ARG A 665 -11.35 -17.80 9.29
N THR A 666 -10.86 -19.03 9.49
CA THR A 666 -11.25 -19.86 10.63
C THR A 666 -10.11 -19.94 11.64
N VAL A 667 -10.38 -19.59 12.90
CA VAL A 667 -9.46 -19.71 14.02
C VAL A 667 -10.15 -20.50 15.13
N GLY A 668 -9.62 -21.68 15.47
CA GLY A 668 -10.31 -22.59 16.37
C GLY A 668 -11.65 -23.05 15.78
N SER A 669 -12.76 -22.74 16.47
CA SER A 669 -14.13 -23.05 16.04
C SER A 669 -14.85 -21.88 15.36
N ASP A 670 -14.30 -20.67 15.41
CA ASP A 670 -14.94 -19.46 14.89
C ASP A 670 -14.46 -19.16 13.47
N THR A 671 -15.40 -18.79 12.60
CA THR A 671 -15.12 -18.33 11.23
C THR A 671 -15.57 -16.89 11.10
N SER A 672 -14.61 -16.00 10.83
CA SER A 672 -14.85 -14.56 10.67
C SER A 672 -14.60 -14.15 9.21
N THR A 673 -15.44 -13.26 8.70
CA THR A 673 -15.41 -12.79 7.32
C THR A 673 -14.85 -11.38 7.24
N TYR A 674 -13.72 -11.24 6.55
CA TYR A 674 -13.04 -9.98 6.29
C TYR A 674 -13.43 -9.45 4.91
N PHE A 675 -13.67 -8.14 4.80
CA PHE A 675 -13.86 -7.41 3.55
C PHE A 675 -12.54 -6.77 3.14
N LEU A 676 -11.93 -7.32 2.12
CA LEU A 676 -10.67 -6.88 1.56
C LEU A 676 -10.92 -6.10 0.27
N GLN A 677 -10.00 -5.19 -0.08
CA GLN A 677 -10.07 -4.43 -1.33
C GLN A 677 -8.90 -4.79 -2.24
N TYR A 678 -9.20 -5.18 -3.48
CA TYR A 678 -8.19 -5.52 -4.48
C TYR A 678 -8.12 -4.46 -5.58
N ALA A 679 -7.02 -3.71 -5.64
CA ALA A 679 -6.83 -2.62 -6.60
C ALA A 679 -6.02 -3.02 -7.84
N GLY A 680 -5.42 -4.21 -7.86
CA GLY A 680 -4.54 -4.67 -8.94
C GLY A 680 -3.58 -5.74 -8.46
N PHE A 681 -2.77 -6.29 -9.36
CA PHE A 681 -1.85 -7.38 -9.01
C PHE A 681 -0.78 -6.93 -8.01
N GLY A 682 -0.77 -7.54 -6.82
CA GLY A 682 0.08 -7.13 -5.70
C GLY A 682 -0.66 -6.32 -4.63
N GLU A 683 -1.85 -5.82 -4.94
CA GLU A 683 -2.53 -4.74 -4.22
C GLU A 683 -3.82 -5.26 -3.57
N LEU A 684 -3.70 -5.88 -2.38
CA LEU A 684 -4.83 -6.39 -1.58
C LEU A 684 -4.79 -5.83 -0.16
N TRP A 685 -5.85 -5.11 0.22
CA TRP A 685 -5.94 -4.31 1.45
C TRP A 685 -7.03 -4.78 2.40
N GLY A 686 -7.03 -4.24 3.62
CA GLY A 686 -8.07 -4.49 4.63
C GLY A 686 -7.73 -5.60 5.61
N ILE A 687 -6.50 -6.14 5.58
CA ILE A 687 -6.00 -7.01 6.64
C ILE A 687 -5.64 -6.13 7.83
N PRO A 688 -6.24 -6.34 9.02
CA PRO A 688 -5.86 -5.60 10.23
C PRO A 688 -4.38 -5.78 10.52
N GLY A 689 -3.80 -4.85 11.27
CA GLY A 689 -2.44 -4.99 11.75
C GLY A 689 -2.33 -5.04 13.26
N LYS A 690 -1.18 -5.51 13.71
CA LYS A 690 -0.76 -5.61 15.10
C LYS A 690 0.69 -5.17 15.24
N CYS A 691 1.13 -4.96 16.48
CA CYS A 691 2.52 -4.62 16.75
C CYS A 691 3.28 -5.81 17.32
N VAL A 692 4.55 -5.93 16.91
CA VAL A 692 5.50 -6.91 17.42
C VAL A 692 6.73 -6.21 17.98
N ASN A 693 7.36 -6.81 18.97
CA ASN A 693 8.61 -6.33 19.53
C ASN A 693 9.76 -6.55 18.53
N LYS A 694 10.57 -5.51 18.28
CA LYS A 694 11.64 -5.53 17.27
C LYS A 694 12.78 -6.54 17.56
N ASP A 695 12.96 -6.97 18.81
CA ASP A 695 14.03 -7.91 19.17
C ASP A 695 13.54 -9.36 19.30
N THR A 696 12.29 -9.56 19.76
CA THR A 696 11.76 -10.91 20.02
C THR A 696 10.81 -11.41 18.96
N GLY A 697 10.22 -10.52 18.15
CA GLY A 697 9.16 -10.82 17.19
C GLY A 697 7.79 -11.14 17.83
N GLY A 698 7.70 -11.13 19.17
CA GLY A 698 6.47 -11.43 19.89
C GLY A 698 5.47 -10.28 19.86
N ASP A 699 4.18 -10.62 19.89
CA ASP A 699 3.07 -9.68 19.94
C ASP A 699 3.18 -8.76 21.18
N THR A 700 2.97 -7.46 20.99
CA THR A 700 3.04 -6.43 22.03
C THR A 700 2.11 -5.27 21.70
N ALA A 701 1.72 -4.50 22.71
CA ALA A 701 1.05 -3.22 22.50
C ALA A 701 1.94 -2.29 21.65
N CYS A 702 1.33 -1.52 20.75
CA CYS A 702 2.04 -0.60 19.87
C CYS A 702 2.71 0.52 20.66
N GLY A 703 3.96 0.82 20.32
CA GLY A 703 4.80 1.85 20.95
C GLY A 703 6.07 2.17 20.16
N PRO A 704 6.92 3.09 20.66
CA PRO A 704 8.11 3.57 19.94
C PRO A 704 9.09 2.47 19.51
N ASP A 705 9.24 1.41 20.29
CA ASP A 705 10.18 0.29 20.04
C ASP A 705 9.49 -0.95 19.44
N THR A 706 8.38 -0.75 18.73
CA THR A 706 7.59 -1.84 18.13
C THR A 706 7.51 -1.66 16.62
N ARG A 707 7.06 -2.71 15.93
CA ARG A 707 6.91 -2.72 14.48
C ARG A 707 5.50 -3.17 14.12
N TRP A 708 4.86 -2.45 13.21
CA TRP A 708 3.53 -2.81 12.74
C TRP A 708 3.63 -3.90 11.68
N ILE A 709 2.77 -4.91 11.76
CA ILE A 709 2.66 -5.98 10.77
C ILE A 709 1.19 -6.33 10.52
N PRO A 710 0.84 -6.88 9.35
CA PRO A 710 -0.41 -7.58 9.15
C PRO A 710 -0.64 -8.65 10.23
N GLU A 711 -1.83 -8.66 10.81
CA GLU A 711 -2.22 -9.54 11.92
C GLU A 711 -2.17 -11.01 11.51
N PHE A 712 -2.47 -11.30 10.24
CA PHE A 712 -2.37 -12.62 9.66
C PHE A 712 -1.96 -12.56 8.19
N SER A 713 -1.39 -13.67 7.72
CA SER A 713 -1.11 -13.91 6.31
C SER A 713 -2.20 -14.78 5.68
N ILE A 714 -2.65 -14.43 4.48
CA ILE A 714 -3.58 -15.28 3.72
C ILE A 714 -2.77 -16.36 3.00
N PRO A 715 -3.07 -17.66 3.22
CA PRO A 715 -2.29 -18.72 2.60
C PRO A 715 -2.49 -18.77 1.08
N ALA A 716 -1.45 -19.21 0.36
CA ALA A 716 -1.53 -19.43 -1.08
C ALA A 716 -2.66 -20.43 -1.42
N GLY A 717 -3.49 -20.09 -2.39
CA GLY A 717 -4.62 -20.89 -2.84
C GLY A 717 -5.89 -20.69 -2.01
N ALA A 718 -5.90 -19.80 -1.02
CA ALA A 718 -7.12 -19.43 -0.31
C ALA A 718 -8.14 -18.78 -1.25
N THR A 719 -9.42 -19.01 -0.98
CA THR A 719 -10.53 -18.49 -1.78
C THR A 719 -10.93 -17.10 -1.30
N LEU A 720 -11.09 -16.18 -2.25
CA LEU A 720 -11.72 -14.88 -2.06
C LEU A 720 -13.02 -14.86 -2.86
N VAL A 721 -14.10 -14.30 -2.31
CA VAL A 721 -15.40 -14.21 -2.99
C VAL A 721 -15.76 -12.76 -3.27
N ASN A 722 -16.17 -12.43 -4.48
CA ASN A 722 -16.59 -11.08 -4.83
C ASN A 722 -17.76 -10.62 -3.93
N ALA A 723 -17.58 -9.50 -3.21
CA ALA A 723 -18.56 -8.99 -2.26
C ALA A 723 -19.82 -8.42 -2.95
N SER A 724 -19.73 -8.10 -4.24
CA SER A 724 -20.84 -7.54 -5.01
C SER A 724 -21.89 -8.59 -5.36
N ASP A 725 -21.47 -9.75 -5.86
CA ASP A 725 -22.34 -10.83 -6.33
C ASP A 725 -22.43 -12.03 -5.37
N ASN A 726 -21.52 -12.14 -4.39
CA ASN A 726 -21.37 -13.29 -3.48
C ASN A 726 -21.22 -14.64 -4.19
N ALA A 727 -20.72 -14.66 -5.42
CA ALA A 727 -20.68 -15.85 -6.27
C ALA A 727 -19.37 -16.01 -7.03
N THR A 728 -18.76 -14.92 -7.51
CA THR A 728 -17.51 -15.01 -8.26
C THR A 728 -16.35 -15.30 -7.30
N GLU A 729 -15.70 -16.44 -7.49
CA GLU A 729 -14.53 -16.85 -6.70
C GLU A 729 -13.21 -16.48 -7.38
N TYR A 730 -12.23 -16.19 -6.55
CA TYR A 730 -10.83 -16.03 -6.91
C TYR A 730 -9.96 -16.84 -5.96
N ILE A 731 -8.73 -17.13 -6.38
CA ILE A 731 -7.68 -17.61 -5.49
C ILE A 731 -6.61 -16.55 -5.31
N VAL A 732 -5.97 -16.55 -4.15
CA VAL A 732 -4.93 -15.57 -3.80
C VAL A 732 -3.58 -16.25 -3.58
N LYS A 733 -2.49 -15.53 -3.85
CA LYS A 733 -1.12 -15.97 -3.59
C LYS A 733 -0.30 -14.83 -2.99
N PRO A 734 0.39 -15.04 -1.85
CA PRO A 734 1.41 -14.10 -1.37
C PRO A 734 2.48 -13.91 -2.45
N LEU A 735 2.77 -12.67 -2.81
CA LEU A 735 3.87 -12.30 -3.72
C LEU A 735 5.12 -11.92 -2.96
N GLU A 736 4.96 -11.41 -1.74
CA GLU A 736 6.06 -11.04 -0.86
C GLU A 736 5.76 -11.47 0.57
N LYS A 737 6.75 -12.12 1.19
CA LYS A 737 6.71 -12.58 2.58
C LYS A 737 7.98 -12.16 3.32
N GLU A 738 7.77 -11.81 4.56
CA GLU A 738 8.79 -11.63 5.56
C GLU A 738 8.84 -12.85 6.48
N GLN A 739 10.05 -13.25 6.86
CA GLN A 739 10.33 -14.21 7.92
C GLN A 739 11.04 -13.51 9.09
N ARG A 740 10.52 -13.67 10.30
CA ARG A 740 11.17 -13.24 11.54
C ARG A 740 11.64 -14.46 12.31
N MET A 741 12.93 -14.50 12.66
CA MET A 741 13.47 -15.59 13.46
C MET A 741 12.94 -15.50 14.89
N GLN A 742 12.49 -16.62 15.46
CA GLN A 742 11.98 -16.64 16.82
C GLN A 742 13.12 -16.51 17.84
N SER A 743 12.92 -15.66 18.86
CA SER A 743 13.89 -15.49 19.94
C SER A 743 14.00 -16.72 20.83
N VAL A 744 15.23 -17.06 21.21
CA VAL A 744 15.56 -18.16 22.11
C VAL A 744 16.58 -17.71 23.16
N GLY A 745 16.73 -18.46 24.25
CA GLY A 745 17.73 -18.15 25.27
C GLY A 745 19.15 -18.09 24.68
N THR A 746 19.95 -17.10 25.09
CA THR A 746 21.33 -16.87 24.59
C THR A 746 22.26 -18.07 24.79
N SER A 747 21.94 -18.98 25.71
CA SER A 747 22.64 -20.26 25.89
C SER A 747 22.63 -21.15 24.64
N ASN A 748 21.66 -21.00 23.74
CA ASN A 748 21.61 -21.73 22.46
C ASN A 748 22.65 -21.22 21.45
N CYS A 749 23.09 -19.97 21.57
CA CYS A 749 24.07 -19.34 20.69
C CYS A 749 25.53 -19.51 21.16
N THR A 750 25.81 -20.37 22.12
CA THR A 750 27.17 -20.55 22.69
C THR A 750 28.23 -21.01 21.68
N GLY A 751 27.83 -21.57 20.54
CA GLY A 751 28.72 -21.93 19.43
C GLY A 751 28.99 -20.80 18.43
N LEU A 752 28.43 -19.60 18.62
CA LEU A 752 28.64 -18.43 17.78
C LEU A 752 29.62 -17.46 18.45
N THR A 753 30.56 -16.95 17.65
CA THR A 753 31.52 -15.94 18.10
C THR A 753 31.24 -14.62 17.40
N LEU A 754 30.86 -13.60 18.17
CA LEU A 754 30.70 -12.24 17.66
C LEU A 754 32.08 -11.65 17.35
N THR A 755 32.33 -11.43 16.07
CA THR A 755 33.52 -10.72 15.59
C THR A 755 33.12 -9.28 15.27
N SER A 756 33.91 -8.31 15.74
CA SER A 756 33.74 -6.91 15.32
C SER A 756 34.46 -6.74 14.00
N TYR A 757 33.71 -6.49 12.94
CA TYR A 757 34.27 -6.23 11.63
C TYR A 757 34.58 -4.75 11.48
N THR A 758 35.68 -4.43 10.78
CA THR A 758 35.99 -3.04 10.44
C THR A 758 34.93 -2.53 9.47
N LEU A 759 34.23 -1.47 9.87
CA LEU A 759 33.26 -0.80 9.02
C LEU A 759 33.98 0.00 7.92
N PRO A 760 33.39 0.12 6.72
CA PRO A 760 33.94 0.93 5.64
C PRO A 760 34.11 2.40 6.04
N ASP A 761 35.11 3.04 5.43
CA ASP A 761 35.35 4.47 5.55
C ASP A 761 35.00 5.18 4.24
N ILE A 762 34.42 6.38 4.35
CA ILE A 762 33.98 7.14 3.18
C ILE A 762 35.18 7.65 2.36
N SER A 763 36.40 7.65 2.92
CA SER A 763 37.62 7.96 2.15
C SER A 763 37.90 6.98 1.00
N GLU A 764 37.28 5.80 1.00
CA GLU A 764 37.33 4.85 -0.12
C GLU A 764 36.37 5.20 -1.27
N PHE A 765 35.47 6.17 -1.08
CA PHE A 765 34.54 6.65 -2.10
C PHE A 765 35.28 7.20 -3.33
N GLN A 766 34.77 6.85 -4.51
CA GLN A 766 35.19 7.44 -5.78
C GLN A 766 34.01 8.13 -6.42
N VAL A 767 34.22 9.36 -6.92
CA VAL A 767 33.19 10.09 -7.65
C VAL A 767 32.75 9.26 -8.86
N PRO A 768 31.43 9.01 -9.04
CA PRO A 768 30.90 8.34 -10.20
C PRO A 768 30.96 9.25 -11.44
N ASP A 769 32.17 9.44 -11.98
CA ASP A 769 32.44 10.21 -13.20
C ASP A 769 31.88 9.48 -14.43
N ILE A 770 30.59 9.70 -14.69
CA ILE A 770 29.85 9.04 -15.78
C ILE A 770 29.54 9.97 -16.94
N GLY A 771 29.84 11.27 -16.81
CA GLY A 771 29.54 12.33 -17.77
C GLY A 771 28.17 12.97 -17.54
N THR A 772 27.84 13.97 -18.36
CA THR A 772 26.54 14.66 -18.34
C THR A 772 25.39 13.73 -18.70
N ARG A 773 24.21 13.91 -18.08
CA ARG A 773 22.98 13.17 -18.41
C ARG A 773 22.68 13.20 -19.92
N PRO A 774 22.64 12.04 -20.60
CA PRO A 774 22.26 11.97 -22.01
C PRO A 774 20.81 12.41 -22.25
N THR A 775 20.55 13.02 -23.41
CA THR A 775 19.18 13.31 -23.85
C THR A 775 18.58 12.09 -24.54
N VAL A 776 17.64 11.40 -23.88
CA VAL A 776 16.90 10.27 -24.45
C VAL A 776 15.47 10.70 -24.76
N THR A 777 15.16 10.87 -26.05
CA THR A 777 13.82 11.29 -26.51
C THR A 777 12.84 10.13 -26.67
N ALA A 778 13.32 8.89 -26.81
CA ALA A 778 12.50 7.68 -26.90
C ALA A 778 11.71 7.42 -25.59
N ALA A 779 10.68 6.57 -25.61
CA ALA A 779 10.01 6.12 -24.38
C ALA A 779 10.95 5.33 -23.46
N PRO A 780 10.61 5.16 -22.17
CA PRO A 780 11.23 4.16 -21.32
C PRO A 780 11.21 2.78 -21.98
N ALA A 781 12.36 2.13 -22.02
CA ALA A 781 12.50 0.76 -22.48
C ALA A 781 12.07 -0.25 -21.40
N VAL A 782 11.95 0.21 -20.15
CA VAL A 782 11.65 -0.61 -18.97
C VAL A 782 10.75 0.15 -18.02
N ILE A 783 9.73 -0.52 -17.47
CA ILE A 783 8.79 0.04 -16.48
C ILE A 783 8.56 -1.02 -15.40
N GLY A 784 8.84 -0.70 -14.14
CA GLY A 784 8.59 -1.64 -13.03
C GLY A 784 9.30 -2.99 -13.22
N GLY A 785 10.49 -3.00 -13.85
CA GLY A 785 11.21 -4.23 -14.22
C GLY A 785 10.72 -4.99 -15.48
N VAL A 786 9.69 -4.50 -16.16
CA VAL A 786 9.14 -5.11 -17.39
C VAL A 786 9.67 -4.41 -18.63
N LEU A 787 10.28 -5.19 -19.54
CA LEU A 787 10.74 -4.72 -20.85
C LEU A 787 9.57 -4.30 -21.73
N GLN A 788 9.66 -3.12 -22.32
CA GLN A 788 8.67 -2.59 -23.24
C GLN A 788 9.08 -2.92 -24.66
N GLN A 789 8.34 -3.83 -25.32
CA GLN A 789 8.61 -4.26 -26.70
C GLN A 789 8.21 -3.22 -27.74
#